data_AF-A0A2N6KME8-F1
#
_entry.id   AF-A0A2N6KME8-F1
#
_cell.length_a   1.000
_cell.length_b   1.000
_cell.length_c   1.000
_cell.angle_alpha   90.00
_cell.angle_beta   90.00
_cell.angle_gamma   90.00
#
_symmetry.space_group_name_H-M   'P 1'
#
loop_
_entity.id
_entity.type
_entity.pdbx_description
1 polymer ?
#
loop_
_entity_poly.entity_id
_entity_poly.type
_entity_poly.pdbx_seq_one_letter_code
_entity_poly.pdbx_strand_id
1 'polypeptide(L)'
;MNVYCSKGHENPPDCRFCLHCGEKLDAANQGIQPGQTLGDRYLVVRQIGQGGFGRTYLAEDINRFRELCVLKEFSPQVQTAYVLKKAEELFQREATVLYKLQHPQIPRFRELLRSNFDGKEYLFLVQDYVEGQTYRSLLNERLQKGLRFTESEVIQLLLQILPVLEYIHSLGVIHRDISPDNLILRKPPQPPPYQGGTQGGYPYSEGNEEGLPVLIDFGGVKQVAAVVVSQYYQPNAAAVTPPATLLGKFGYAPPEQMQTGIVEPHSDLYALAATALVLLTGKQPSELIDDYTLAWKWRREINLSPTLGAVLDKMLSPVPKQRYQSARQVLQALNPPPVTNPPTTATLAVAPSLPISPSPHPPTPSPTWWTLEKIIVVFLLLTTSAVVAVWGANTLLSLRFDDGSDGSTPQPTPTFSPTQQPLDPLAKYSPAERARKERLRDRRQRLGIDENFYVSLVNQVFWENNPSLQRRSLTDEPEDTQLRAQWDKTAEQLLQKLTLLSSESRKKLGTYGGGDRDRWKVEVNKLNVSSRALYDLADAAFFQQFPEQESKNFIDQPIGQVWHAFVADKLSAILARSAFGKINFAPNTTTKTVSGNLRSSAGKVFIADLRQNQLMKVNLAANPQVLWSIYSPTGKYLFLEDSQKRSWSGELPESGFYEFVVVSRSSQPLSYQLTLNVENPTPTPSPTPTDTPTSEPTPTPTSSDTATPTP
;
A
#
# COMPACT_ATOMS: atom_id res chain seq x y z
N MET A 1 -28.68 26.62 7.96
CA MET A 1 -27.27 26.31 7.62
C MET A 1 -27.02 26.78 6.20
N ASN A 2 -25.93 27.51 5.97
CA ASN A 2 -25.58 28.01 4.64
C ASN A 2 -25.12 26.86 3.73
N VAL A 3 -25.38 26.97 2.43
CA VAL A 3 -25.11 25.93 1.42
C VAL A 3 -23.96 26.38 0.53
N TYR A 4 -22.95 25.53 0.36
CA TYR A 4 -21.77 25.84 -0.45
C TYR A 4 -21.83 25.09 -1.78
N CYS A 5 -21.41 25.74 -2.87
CA CYS A 5 -21.27 25.09 -4.18
C CYS A 5 -19.95 24.33 -4.31
N SER A 6 -19.77 23.55 -5.39
CA SER A 6 -18.53 22.81 -5.65
C SER A 6 -17.28 23.68 -5.76
N LYS A 7 -17.45 24.99 -5.99
CA LYS A 7 -16.37 25.98 -6.05
C LYS A 7 -16.14 26.71 -4.72
N GLY A 8 -16.84 26.33 -3.65
CA GLY A 8 -16.66 26.90 -2.31
C GLY A 8 -17.34 28.24 -2.06
N HIS A 9 -18.20 28.70 -2.97
CA HIS A 9 -18.99 29.92 -2.73
C HIS A 9 -20.12 29.64 -1.74
N GLU A 10 -20.29 30.53 -0.78
CA GLU A 10 -21.36 30.48 0.22
C GLU A 10 -22.70 30.94 -0.37
N ASN A 11 -23.79 30.25 -0.03
CA ASN A 11 -25.13 30.59 -0.49
C ASN A 11 -26.13 30.43 0.67
N PRO A 12 -27.22 31.20 0.68
CA PRO A 12 -28.35 31.00 1.59
C PRO A 12 -28.94 29.58 1.50
N PRO A 13 -29.56 29.08 2.59
CA PRO A 13 -30.07 27.70 2.69
C PRO A 13 -31.14 27.31 1.66
N ASP A 14 -31.85 28.30 1.13
CA ASP A 14 -32.98 28.21 0.21
C ASP A 14 -32.58 28.35 -1.27
N CYS A 15 -31.30 28.62 -1.55
CA CYS A 15 -30.80 28.75 -2.91
C CYS A 15 -30.75 27.38 -3.61
N ARG A 16 -31.53 27.23 -4.68
CA ARG A 16 -31.47 26.06 -5.59
C ARG A 16 -30.29 26.10 -6.56
N PHE A 17 -29.63 27.25 -6.68
CA PHE A 17 -28.47 27.45 -7.53
C PHE A 17 -27.46 28.35 -6.83
N CYS A 18 -26.18 28.14 -7.07
CA CYS A 18 -25.13 28.98 -6.55
C CYS A 18 -25.24 30.38 -7.17
N LEU A 19 -25.31 31.40 -6.32
CA LEU A 19 -25.45 32.79 -6.72
C LEU A 19 -24.23 33.33 -7.46
N HIS A 20 -23.08 32.64 -7.36
CA HIS A 20 -21.82 33.05 -7.99
C HIS A 20 -21.47 32.28 -9.27
N CYS A 21 -21.77 30.99 -9.35
CA CYS A 21 -21.38 30.15 -10.50
C CYS A 21 -22.53 29.44 -11.20
N GLY A 22 -23.77 29.62 -10.76
CA GLY A 22 -24.97 29.03 -11.37
C GLY A 22 -25.14 27.52 -11.17
N GLU A 23 -24.28 26.88 -10.36
CA GLU A 23 -24.35 25.45 -10.08
C GLU A 23 -25.61 25.10 -9.29
N LYS A 24 -26.35 24.06 -9.70
CA LYS A 24 -27.55 23.60 -9.01
C LYS A 24 -27.20 23.01 -7.62
N LEU A 25 -27.82 23.53 -6.58
CA LEU A 25 -27.69 23.12 -5.19
C LEU A 25 -28.90 22.24 -4.81
N ASP A 26 -28.83 20.93 -5.09
CA ASP A 26 -29.90 20.00 -4.75
C ASP A 26 -29.77 19.52 -3.29
N ALA A 27 -30.84 19.68 -2.50
CA ALA A 27 -30.90 19.30 -1.08
C ALA A 27 -30.73 17.80 -0.81
N ALA A 28 -30.96 16.93 -1.81
CA ALA A 28 -30.75 15.48 -1.72
C ALA A 28 -29.28 15.04 -1.97
N ASN A 29 -28.39 15.99 -2.24
CA ASN A 29 -27.01 15.75 -2.69
C ASN A 29 -25.96 16.32 -1.73
N GLN A 30 -26.33 16.61 -0.48
CA GLN A 30 -25.40 17.07 0.54
C GLN A 30 -24.50 15.89 0.95
N GLY A 31 -23.21 15.99 0.60
CA GLY A 31 -22.20 15.06 1.08
C GLY A 31 -21.99 15.16 2.59
N ILE A 32 -21.04 14.39 3.10
CA ILE A 32 -20.69 14.37 4.53
C ILE A 32 -20.14 15.74 4.94
N GLN A 33 -20.67 16.29 6.02
CA GLN A 33 -20.37 17.64 6.47
C GLN A 33 -19.11 17.69 7.34
N PRO A 34 -18.35 18.80 7.33
CA PRO A 34 -17.28 19.04 8.29
C PRO A 34 -17.72 18.80 9.74
N GLY A 35 -16.84 18.21 10.55
CA GLY A 35 -17.07 17.90 11.96
C GLY A 35 -17.74 16.55 12.23
N GLN A 36 -18.22 15.85 11.20
CA GLN A 36 -18.77 14.49 11.35
C GLN A 36 -17.65 13.46 11.46
N THR A 37 -17.81 12.48 12.36
CA THR A 37 -16.85 11.37 12.53
C THR A 37 -17.39 10.12 11.85
N LEU A 38 -16.59 9.53 10.95
CA LEU A 38 -16.93 8.31 10.21
C LEU A 38 -16.22 7.11 10.81
N GLY A 39 -16.96 6.01 10.99
CA GLY A 39 -16.45 4.76 11.59
C GLY A 39 -15.78 4.96 12.96
N ASP A 40 -16.25 5.94 13.74
CA ASP A 40 -15.68 6.33 15.05
C ASP A 40 -14.17 6.65 15.01
N ARG A 41 -13.64 7.03 13.84
CA ARG A 41 -12.19 7.18 13.62
C ARG A 41 -11.78 8.33 12.71
N TYR A 42 -12.59 8.68 11.72
CA TYR A 42 -12.21 9.69 10.74
C TYR A 42 -13.07 10.94 10.88
N LEU A 43 -12.51 11.98 11.50
CA LEU A 43 -13.18 13.27 11.63
C LEU A 43 -13.05 14.02 10.30
N VAL A 44 -14.15 14.20 9.58
CA VAL A 44 -14.17 14.94 8.32
C VAL A 44 -13.86 16.40 8.58
N VAL A 45 -12.78 16.89 7.97
CA VAL A 45 -12.37 18.30 8.05
C VAL A 45 -13.12 19.11 7.00
N ARG A 46 -13.06 18.67 5.73
CA ARG A 46 -13.76 19.31 4.60
C ARG A 46 -13.76 18.44 3.36
N GLN A 47 -14.69 18.68 2.45
CA GLN A 47 -14.62 18.15 1.09
C GLN A 47 -13.50 18.87 0.31
N ILE A 48 -12.66 18.10 -0.39
CA ILE A 48 -11.52 18.61 -1.19
C ILE A 48 -11.65 18.31 -2.68
N GLY A 49 -12.61 17.47 -3.08
CA GLY A 49 -12.88 17.19 -4.49
C GLY A 49 -14.21 16.46 -4.69
N GLN A 50 -14.75 16.55 -5.90
CA GLN A 50 -15.95 15.84 -6.33
C GLN A 50 -15.87 15.52 -7.82
N GLY A 51 -16.21 14.29 -8.20
CA GLY A 51 -16.28 13.83 -9.58
C GLY A 51 -17.49 12.93 -9.82
N GLY A 52 -17.65 12.44 -11.06
CA GLY A 52 -18.82 11.63 -11.46
C GLY A 52 -18.97 10.28 -10.75
N PHE A 53 -17.97 9.83 -10.00
CA PHE A 53 -17.93 8.52 -9.35
C PHE A 53 -17.67 8.58 -7.84
N GLY A 54 -17.54 9.77 -7.26
CA GLY A 54 -17.22 9.89 -5.84
C GLY A 54 -16.93 11.31 -5.38
N ARG A 55 -16.85 11.45 -4.05
CA ARG A 55 -16.43 12.68 -3.37
C ARG A 55 -15.15 12.39 -2.59
N THR A 56 -14.29 13.38 -2.50
CA THR A 56 -13.01 13.27 -1.79
C THR A 56 -13.02 14.23 -0.62
N TYR A 57 -12.72 13.71 0.57
CA TYR A 57 -12.70 14.46 1.82
C TYR A 57 -11.29 14.46 2.42
N LEU A 58 -10.91 15.58 3.00
CA LEU A 58 -9.83 15.66 3.97
C LEU A 58 -10.40 15.30 5.34
N ALA A 59 -9.75 14.39 6.05
CA ALA A 59 -10.15 13.96 7.38
C ALA A 59 -8.94 13.83 8.31
N GLU A 60 -9.17 13.96 9.61
CA GLU A 60 -8.21 13.59 10.65
C GLU A 60 -8.48 12.15 11.10
N ASP A 61 -7.44 11.32 11.13
CA ASP A 61 -7.50 10.00 11.78
C ASP A 61 -7.31 10.18 13.29
N ILE A 62 -8.42 10.21 14.03
CA ILE A 62 -8.39 10.47 15.49
C ILE A 62 -7.68 9.37 16.28
N ASN A 63 -7.49 8.18 15.68
CA ASN A 63 -6.76 7.05 16.27
C ASN A 63 -5.28 7.02 15.87
N ARG A 64 -4.84 7.95 15.01
CA ARG A 64 -3.45 8.08 14.55
C ARG A 64 -2.97 9.51 14.72
N PHE A 65 -2.97 9.99 15.97
CA PHE A 65 -2.50 11.33 16.34
C PHE A 65 -3.13 12.49 15.56
N ARG A 66 -4.38 12.32 15.08
CA ARG A 66 -5.06 13.29 14.20
C ARG A 66 -4.28 13.57 12.90
N GLU A 67 -3.50 12.61 12.43
CA GLU A 67 -2.86 12.71 11.12
C GLU A 67 -3.91 12.95 10.03
N LEU A 68 -3.61 13.87 9.12
CA LEU A 68 -4.45 14.13 7.96
C LEU A 68 -4.43 12.94 7.00
N CYS A 69 -5.60 12.58 6.51
CA CYS A 69 -5.81 11.54 5.52
C CYS A 69 -6.88 11.96 4.52
N VAL A 70 -6.94 11.24 3.40
CA VAL A 70 -7.92 11.44 2.35
C VAL A 70 -8.92 10.29 2.37
N LEU A 71 -10.21 10.63 2.41
CA LEU A 71 -11.32 9.68 2.24
C LEU A 71 -11.93 9.89 0.86
N LYS A 72 -11.81 8.89 -0.02
CA LYS A 72 -12.52 8.89 -1.30
C LYS A 72 -13.79 8.07 -1.15
N GLU A 73 -14.94 8.72 -1.14
CA GLU A 73 -16.27 8.12 -1.10
C GLU A 73 -16.61 7.49 -2.46
N PHE A 74 -17.08 6.25 -2.44
CA PHE A 74 -17.77 5.63 -3.55
C PHE A 74 -19.20 6.20 -3.66
N SER A 75 -19.40 7.15 -4.58
CA SER A 75 -20.67 7.87 -4.74
C SER A 75 -21.01 8.00 -6.24
N PRO A 76 -21.35 6.90 -6.93
CA PRO A 76 -21.70 6.92 -8.35
C PRO A 76 -23.01 7.67 -8.58
N GLN A 77 -23.04 8.52 -9.62
CA GLN A 77 -24.23 9.29 -9.99
C GLN A 77 -25.30 8.45 -10.71
N VAL A 78 -24.93 7.28 -11.25
CA VAL A 78 -25.83 6.36 -11.97
C VAL A 78 -26.38 5.31 -11.00
N GLN A 79 -27.70 5.17 -10.93
CA GLN A 79 -28.38 4.43 -9.84
C GLN A 79 -28.93 3.05 -10.23
N THR A 80 -28.64 2.52 -11.43
CA THR A 80 -29.09 1.17 -11.79
C THR A 80 -28.35 0.11 -10.96
N ALA A 81 -29.09 -0.82 -10.33
CA ALA A 81 -28.53 -1.80 -9.38
C ALA A 81 -27.34 -2.61 -9.94
N TYR A 82 -27.37 -2.97 -11.22
CA TYR A 82 -26.26 -3.68 -11.89
C TYR A 82 -25.00 -2.80 -12.03
N VAL A 83 -25.16 -1.54 -12.44
CA VAL A 83 -24.07 -0.57 -12.61
C VAL A 83 -23.43 -0.26 -11.25
N LEU A 84 -24.26 -0.10 -10.21
CA LEU A 84 -23.81 0.11 -8.83
C LEU A 84 -22.96 -1.05 -8.32
N LYS A 85 -23.45 -2.30 -8.45
CA LYS A 85 -22.70 -3.50 -8.03
C LYS A 85 -21.37 -3.61 -8.77
N LYS A 86 -21.36 -3.34 -10.08
CA LYS A 86 -20.14 -3.43 -10.87
C LYS A 86 -19.13 -2.33 -10.51
N ALA A 87 -19.62 -1.12 -10.28
CA ALA A 87 -18.79 -0.01 -9.85
C ALA A 87 -18.20 -0.26 -8.44
N GLU A 88 -18.95 -0.91 -7.54
CA GLU A 88 -18.44 -1.30 -6.22
C GLU A 88 -17.35 -2.38 -6.31
N GLU A 89 -17.54 -3.43 -7.12
CA GLU A 89 -16.51 -4.46 -7.38
C GLU A 89 -15.20 -3.85 -7.87
N LEU A 90 -15.30 -2.85 -8.75
CA LEU A 90 -14.15 -2.15 -9.31
C LEU A 90 -13.47 -1.27 -8.28
N PHE A 91 -14.25 -0.56 -7.47
CA PHE A 91 -13.75 0.26 -6.38
C PHE A 91 -12.93 -0.57 -5.38
N GLN A 92 -13.39 -1.78 -5.04
CA GLN A 92 -12.63 -2.74 -4.24
C GLN A 92 -11.38 -3.25 -4.96
N ARG A 93 -11.44 -3.40 -6.29
CA ARG A 93 -10.28 -3.76 -7.12
C ARG A 93 -9.21 -2.67 -7.11
N GLU A 94 -9.60 -1.40 -7.14
CA GLU A 94 -8.68 -0.26 -6.97
C GLU A 94 -8.03 -0.29 -5.60
N ALA A 95 -8.79 -0.58 -4.53
CA ALA A 95 -8.23 -0.81 -3.20
C ALA A 95 -7.13 -1.88 -3.21
N THR A 96 -7.37 -2.99 -3.92
CA THR A 96 -6.41 -4.11 -4.04
C THR A 96 -5.15 -3.71 -4.82
N VAL A 97 -5.29 -2.87 -5.85
CA VAL A 97 -4.15 -2.33 -6.60
C VAL A 97 -3.35 -1.40 -5.70
N LEU A 98 -3.99 -0.39 -5.11
CA LEU A 98 -3.36 0.58 -4.23
C LEU A 98 -2.68 -0.06 -3.02
N TYR A 99 -3.26 -1.13 -2.47
CA TYR A 99 -2.67 -1.92 -1.40
C TYR A 99 -1.29 -2.49 -1.73
N LYS A 100 -1.03 -2.82 -3.01
CA LYS A 100 0.26 -3.36 -3.48
C LYS A 100 1.30 -2.28 -3.75
N LEU A 101 0.89 -1.01 -3.86
CA LEU A 101 1.78 0.09 -4.20
C LEU A 101 2.43 0.65 -2.94
N GLN A 102 3.76 0.70 -2.96
CA GLN A 102 4.59 1.30 -1.92
C GLN A 102 5.67 2.12 -2.60
N HIS A 103 5.45 3.43 -2.67
CA HIS A 103 6.38 4.37 -3.31
C HIS A 103 6.22 5.76 -2.68
N PRO A 104 7.30 6.53 -2.39
CA PRO A 104 7.21 7.83 -1.73
C PRO A 104 6.43 8.89 -2.54
N GLN A 105 6.40 8.73 -3.86
CA GLN A 105 5.63 9.56 -4.80
C GLN A 105 4.24 8.99 -5.14
N ILE A 106 3.70 8.06 -4.33
CA ILE A 106 2.31 7.57 -4.42
C ILE A 106 1.70 7.60 -3.01
N PRO A 107 0.49 8.16 -2.80
CA PRO A 107 -0.15 8.14 -1.48
C PRO A 107 -0.33 6.71 -0.98
N ARG A 108 0.13 6.43 0.24
CA ARG A 108 -0.03 5.10 0.83
C ARG A 108 -1.50 4.81 1.06
N PHE A 109 -1.95 3.64 0.60
CA PHE A 109 -3.25 3.11 0.95
C PHE A 109 -3.27 2.70 2.43
N ARG A 110 -4.27 3.17 3.18
CA ARG A 110 -4.46 2.86 4.60
C ARG A 110 -5.43 1.70 4.76
N GLU A 111 -6.66 1.87 4.28
CA GLU A 111 -7.71 0.85 4.36
C GLU A 111 -8.89 1.13 3.43
N LEU A 112 -9.75 0.12 3.29
CA LEU A 112 -11.09 0.24 2.71
C LEU A 112 -12.09 0.32 3.86
N LEU A 113 -12.75 1.47 4.04
CA LEU A 113 -13.67 1.72 5.14
C LEU A 113 -15.12 1.56 4.67
N ARG A 114 -15.90 0.74 5.38
CA ARG A 114 -17.37 0.72 5.28
C ARG A 114 -17.93 1.39 6.51
N SER A 115 -18.82 2.37 6.32
CA SER A 115 -19.47 3.08 7.43
C SER A 115 -20.96 3.22 7.12
N ASN A 116 -21.79 2.96 8.12
CA ASN A 116 -23.20 3.32 8.05
C ASN A 116 -23.37 4.71 8.66
N PHE A 117 -24.01 5.62 7.93
CA PHE A 117 -24.27 6.98 8.39
C PHE A 117 -25.67 7.39 7.93
N ASP A 118 -26.49 7.90 8.84
CA ASP A 118 -27.91 8.23 8.60
C ASP A 118 -28.72 7.11 7.92
N GLY A 119 -28.43 5.85 8.27
CA GLY A 119 -29.12 4.68 7.71
C GLY A 119 -28.68 4.32 6.28
N LYS A 120 -27.69 5.01 5.72
CA LYS A 120 -27.09 4.72 4.41
C LYS A 120 -25.69 4.15 4.58
N GLU A 121 -25.38 3.08 3.85
CA GLU A 121 -24.01 2.58 3.76
C GLU A 121 -23.16 3.43 2.82
N TYR A 122 -21.96 3.75 3.30
CA TYR A 122 -20.92 4.42 2.56
C TYR A 122 -19.67 3.53 2.50
N LEU A 123 -18.96 3.63 1.39
CA LEU A 123 -17.72 2.92 1.14
C LEU A 123 -16.63 3.94 0.80
N PHE A 124 -15.47 3.86 1.46
CA PHE A 124 -14.37 4.80 1.26
C PHE A 124 -13.03 4.09 1.04
N LEU A 125 -12.18 4.68 0.20
CA LEU A 125 -10.74 4.43 0.20
C LEU A 125 -10.06 5.46 1.09
N VAL A 126 -9.32 4.98 2.09
CA VAL A 126 -8.52 5.82 2.98
C VAL A 126 -7.07 5.82 2.49
N GLN A 127 -6.49 7.00 2.28
CA GLN A 127 -5.13 7.19 1.80
C GLN A 127 -4.39 8.25 2.62
N ASP A 128 -3.06 8.23 2.61
CA ASP A 128 -2.27 9.34 3.16
C ASP A 128 -2.63 10.66 2.46
N TYR A 129 -2.71 11.74 3.23
CA TYR A 129 -2.85 13.08 2.67
C TYR A 129 -1.50 13.58 2.14
N VAL A 130 -1.52 14.13 0.93
CA VAL A 130 -0.35 14.79 0.34
C VAL A 130 -0.54 16.29 0.46
N GLU A 131 0.21 16.91 1.35
CA GLU A 131 0.21 18.35 1.46
C GLU A 131 0.98 18.98 0.28
N GLY A 132 0.29 19.75 -0.54
CA GLY A 132 0.86 20.30 -1.78
C GLY A 132 -0.15 21.01 -2.67
N GLN A 133 0.34 21.51 -3.80
CA GLN A 133 -0.51 22.04 -4.88
C GLN A 133 -0.50 21.10 -6.07
N THR A 134 -1.63 20.94 -6.75
CA THR A 134 -1.66 20.20 -8.02
C THR A 134 -0.90 20.97 -9.09
N TYR A 135 -0.31 20.27 -10.07
CA TYR A 135 0.32 20.92 -11.22
C TYR A 135 -0.68 21.75 -12.03
N ARG A 136 -1.98 21.43 -12.00
CA ARG A 136 -3.04 22.29 -12.52
C ARG A 136 -3.10 23.63 -11.78
N SER A 137 -3.13 23.60 -10.45
CA SER A 137 -3.16 24.81 -9.62
C SER A 137 -1.94 25.68 -9.87
N LEU A 138 -0.76 25.06 -9.94
CA LEU A 138 0.50 25.76 -10.23
C LEU A 138 0.48 26.41 -11.62
N LEU A 139 -0.02 25.70 -12.64
CA LEU A 139 -0.16 26.25 -13.98
C LEU A 139 -1.10 27.46 -13.99
N ASN A 140 -2.27 27.35 -13.35
CA ASN A 140 -3.25 28.43 -13.29
C ASN A 140 -2.66 29.69 -12.60
N GLU A 141 -1.93 29.51 -11.50
CA GLU A 141 -1.27 30.62 -10.80
C GLU A 141 -0.21 31.29 -11.69
N ARG A 142 0.56 30.51 -12.44
CA ARG A 142 1.55 31.05 -13.39
C ARG A 142 0.89 31.80 -14.54
N LEU A 143 -0.19 31.26 -15.11
CA LEU A 143 -0.91 31.91 -16.20
C LEU A 143 -1.50 33.26 -15.81
N GLN A 144 -1.96 33.43 -14.57
CA GLN A 144 -2.39 34.74 -14.04
C GLN A 144 -1.26 35.77 -14.03
N LYS A 145 -0.01 35.32 -13.92
CA LYS A 145 1.20 36.15 -13.96
C LYS A 145 1.79 36.24 -15.38
N GLY A 146 1.13 35.69 -16.39
CA GLY A 146 1.64 35.59 -17.76
C GLY A 146 2.81 34.61 -17.93
N LEU A 147 3.03 33.72 -16.96
CA LEU A 147 4.11 32.73 -16.94
C LEU A 147 3.60 31.31 -17.27
N ARG A 148 4.52 30.43 -17.63
CA ARG A 148 4.29 29.00 -17.91
C ARG A 148 5.38 28.15 -17.26
N PHE A 149 5.32 26.82 -17.41
CA PHE A 149 6.47 25.99 -17.04
C PHE A 149 7.56 26.09 -18.12
N THR A 150 8.81 26.14 -17.68
CA THR A 150 9.96 26.11 -18.59
C THR A 150 10.24 24.69 -19.06
N GLU A 151 11.01 24.58 -20.15
CA GLU A 151 11.52 23.29 -20.62
C GLU A 151 12.29 22.54 -19.53
N SER A 152 13.14 23.23 -18.76
CA SER A 152 13.92 22.61 -17.68
C SER A 152 13.06 22.05 -16.55
N GLU A 153 12.02 22.78 -16.13
CA GLU A 153 11.09 22.32 -15.08
C GLU A 153 10.30 21.10 -15.54
N VAL A 154 9.88 21.07 -16.81
CA VAL A 154 9.16 19.91 -17.36
C VAL A 154 10.06 18.72 -17.55
N ILE A 155 11.32 18.90 -17.97
CA ILE A 155 12.31 17.82 -17.98
C ILE A 155 12.51 17.26 -16.57
N GLN A 156 12.63 18.10 -15.55
CA GLN A 156 12.73 17.65 -14.16
C GLN A 156 11.50 16.86 -13.72
N LEU A 157 10.28 17.34 -14.03
CA LEU A 157 9.05 16.59 -13.78
C LEU A 157 9.06 15.21 -14.45
N LEU A 158 9.44 15.14 -15.73
CA LEU A 158 9.55 13.87 -16.46
C LEU A 158 10.54 12.92 -15.78
N LEU A 159 11.73 13.41 -15.44
CA LEU A 159 12.77 12.62 -14.76
C LEU A 159 12.31 12.13 -13.38
N GLN A 160 11.45 12.87 -12.69
CA GLN A 160 10.92 12.50 -11.37
C GLN A 160 9.71 11.55 -11.45
N ILE A 161 8.90 11.59 -12.53
CA ILE A 161 7.69 10.76 -12.67
C ILE A 161 7.95 9.45 -13.44
N LEU A 162 8.88 9.44 -14.40
CA LEU A 162 9.19 8.23 -15.16
C LEU A 162 9.63 7.04 -14.28
N PRO A 163 10.43 7.21 -13.19
CA PRO A 163 10.72 6.13 -12.26
C PRO A 163 9.48 5.60 -11.53
N VAL A 164 8.52 6.47 -11.21
CA VAL A 164 7.23 6.09 -10.62
C VAL A 164 6.44 5.23 -11.61
N LEU A 165 6.45 5.59 -12.89
CA LEU A 165 5.81 4.82 -13.95
C LEU A 165 6.50 3.46 -14.17
N GLU A 166 7.84 3.42 -14.20
CA GLU A 166 8.59 2.16 -14.27
C GLU A 166 8.21 1.22 -13.11
N TYR A 167 8.12 1.78 -11.89
CA TYR A 167 7.70 1.03 -10.70
C TYR A 167 6.29 0.44 -10.85
N ILE A 168 5.26 1.25 -11.13
CA ILE A 168 3.89 0.72 -11.22
C ILE A 168 3.72 -0.24 -12.41
N HIS A 169 4.38 0.03 -13.55
CA HIS A 169 4.33 -0.84 -14.72
C HIS A 169 4.99 -2.19 -14.46
N SER A 170 6.06 -2.24 -13.66
CA SER A 170 6.71 -3.49 -13.25
C SER A 170 5.79 -4.41 -12.41
N LEU A 171 4.82 -3.82 -11.71
CA LEU A 171 3.80 -4.52 -10.94
C LEU A 171 2.55 -4.86 -11.77
N GLY A 172 2.57 -4.58 -13.07
CA GLY A 172 1.43 -4.76 -13.97
C GLY A 172 0.31 -3.75 -13.77
N VAL A 173 0.59 -2.61 -13.11
CA VAL A 173 -0.38 -1.55 -12.82
C VAL A 173 -0.22 -0.42 -13.84
N ILE A 174 -1.30 -0.06 -14.52
CA ILE A 174 -1.36 1.09 -15.44
C ILE A 174 -2.22 2.18 -14.80
N HIS A 175 -1.74 3.42 -14.76
CA HIS A 175 -2.39 4.55 -14.07
C HIS A 175 -3.66 5.03 -14.79
N ARG A 176 -3.62 5.16 -16.12
CA ARG A 176 -4.73 5.45 -17.05
C ARG A 176 -5.32 6.86 -17.00
N ASP A 177 -5.03 7.64 -15.95
CA ASP A 177 -5.57 9.00 -15.75
C ASP A 177 -4.47 10.02 -15.42
N ILE A 178 -3.29 9.94 -16.05
CA ILE A 178 -2.22 10.92 -15.80
C ILE A 178 -2.61 12.27 -16.40
N SER A 179 -2.66 13.31 -15.57
CA SER A 179 -2.94 14.69 -15.98
C SER A 179 -2.41 15.70 -14.94
N PRO A 180 -2.35 17.01 -15.22
CA PRO A 180 -1.91 18.02 -14.24
C PRO A 180 -2.73 18.02 -12.94
N ASP A 181 -3.96 17.52 -12.98
CA ASP A 181 -4.86 17.46 -11.84
C ASP A 181 -4.53 16.29 -10.89
N ASN A 182 -3.85 15.26 -11.41
CA ASN A 182 -3.51 14.03 -10.70
C ASN A 182 -2.00 13.96 -10.34
N LEU A 183 -1.33 15.11 -10.35
CA LEU A 183 0.05 15.28 -9.90
C LEU A 183 0.09 16.40 -8.86
N ILE A 184 0.56 16.10 -7.65
CA ILE A 184 0.73 17.08 -6.57
C ILE A 184 2.21 17.34 -6.35
N LEU A 185 2.63 18.62 -6.39
CA LEU A 185 3.94 19.01 -5.90
C LEU A 185 3.90 19.06 -4.36
N ARG A 186 4.58 18.12 -3.70
CA ARG A 186 4.62 18.00 -2.24
C ARG A 186 5.32 19.20 -1.63
N LYS A 187 4.72 19.83 -0.61
CA LYS A 187 5.40 20.84 0.20
C LYS A 187 6.42 20.18 1.14
N PRO A 188 7.59 20.80 1.36
CA PRO A 188 8.48 20.35 2.43
C PRO A 188 7.76 20.46 3.78
N PRO A 189 8.00 19.51 4.70
CA PRO A 189 7.37 19.54 6.03
C PRO A 189 7.73 20.85 6.74
N GLN A 190 6.71 21.58 7.18
CA GLN A 190 6.92 22.75 8.03
C GLN A 190 7.45 22.26 9.39
N PRO A 191 8.54 22.84 9.94
CA PRO A 191 8.90 22.56 11.32
C PRO A 191 7.73 22.97 12.23
N PRO A 192 7.42 22.20 13.29
CA PRO A 192 6.32 22.53 14.19
C PRO A 192 6.52 23.94 14.79
N PRO A 193 5.43 24.68 15.07
CA PRO A 193 5.53 25.96 15.76
C PRO A 193 6.26 25.76 17.09
N TYR A 194 7.36 26.47 17.27
CA TYR A 194 8.24 26.43 18.43
C TYR A 194 7.45 26.70 19.72
N GLN A 195 7.16 25.66 20.51
CA GLN A 195 6.78 25.80 21.93
C GLN A 195 8.02 25.47 22.75
N GLY A 196 8.56 26.47 23.43
CA GLY A 196 9.90 26.45 24.01
C GLY A 196 10.12 25.36 25.06
N GLY A 197 11.32 24.77 25.05
CA GLY A 197 11.84 23.96 26.16
C GLY A 197 12.81 22.85 25.75
N THR A 198 14.11 23.19 25.73
CA THR A 198 15.30 22.31 25.80
C THR A 198 15.59 21.29 24.69
N GLN A 199 16.88 21.27 24.31
CA GLN A 199 17.48 20.55 23.19
C GLN A 199 17.28 19.03 23.24
N GLY A 200 16.58 18.52 22.24
CA GLY A 200 16.57 17.11 21.84
C GLY A 200 16.19 17.08 20.36
N GLY A 201 17.20 17.18 19.48
CA GLY A 201 17.00 17.17 18.05
C GLY A 201 16.33 15.87 17.61
N TYR A 202 15.16 15.99 16.99
CA TYR A 202 14.58 14.92 16.19
C TYR A 202 15.56 14.62 15.05
N PRO A 203 15.95 13.35 14.81
CA PRO A 203 16.74 13.02 13.64
C PRO A 203 15.84 13.25 12.41
N TYR A 204 16.14 14.32 11.67
CA TYR A 204 15.70 14.45 10.29
C TYR A 204 16.12 13.16 9.58
N SER A 205 15.14 12.44 9.03
CA SER A 205 15.41 11.34 8.12
C SER A 205 16.19 11.91 6.93
N GLU A 206 17.44 11.49 6.75
CA GLU A 206 18.19 11.72 5.52
C GLU A 206 17.48 11.00 4.37
N GLY A 207 16.54 11.70 3.75
CA GLY A 207 15.81 11.28 2.57
C GLY A 207 15.32 12.54 1.85
N ASN A 208 15.86 12.80 0.66
CA ASN A 208 15.52 13.95 -0.19
C ASN A 208 14.08 13.84 -0.77
N GLU A 209 13.05 13.79 0.09
CA GLU A 209 11.64 13.71 -0.32
C GLU A 209 10.97 15.09 -0.46
N GLU A 210 11.71 16.17 -0.19
CA GLU A 210 11.25 17.55 -0.30
C GLU A 210 11.00 17.94 -1.77
N GLY A 211 9.81 18.48 -2.08
CA GLY A 211 9.53 19.04 -3.40
C GLY A 211 9.36 18.01 -4.54
N LEU A 212 9.11 16.74 -4.23
CA LEU A 212 8.85 15.72 -5.26
C LEU A 212 7.38 15.74 -5.74
N PRO A 213 7.13 15.47 -7.03
CA PRO A 213 5.79 15.30 -7.56
C PRO A 213 5.23 13.94 -7.13
N VAL A 214 3.99 13.93 -6.64
CA VAL A 214 3.28 12.76 -6.14
C VAL A 214 2.12 12.44 -7.08
N LEU A 215 2.09 11.22 -7.59
CA LEU A 215 1.06 10.70 -8.49
C LEU A 215 -0.14 10.18 -7.69
N ILE A 216 -1.32 10.72 -7.97
CA ILE A 216 -2.57 10.40 -7.25
C ILE A 216 -3.64 9.89 -8.23
N ASP A 217 -4.73 9.34 -7.70
CA ASP A 217 -5.96 9.00 -8.45
C ASP A 217 -5.77 7.99 -9.60
N PHE A 218 -5.55 6.72 -9.23
CA PHE A 218 -5.40 5.60 -10.17
C PHE A 218 -6.75 5.27 -10.83
N GLY A 219 -7.00 5.83 -12.01
CA GLY A 219 -8.30 5.90 -12.68
C GLY A 219 -8.93 4.60 -13.20
N GLY A 220 -8.53 3.41 -12.71
CA GLY A 220 -9.04 2.12 -13.17
C GLY A 220 -10.56 1.94 -13.03
N VAL A 221 -11.18 2.58 -12.03
CA VAL A 221 -12.63 2.47 -11.73
C VAL A 221 -13.50 3.32 -12.64
N LYS A 222 -13.01 4.51 -13.02
CA LYS A 222 -13.75 5.49 -13.83
C LYS A 222 -14.09 4.96 -15.23
N GLN A 223 -13.24 4.11 -15.80
CA GLN A 223 -13.31 3.67 -17.19
C GLN A 223 -14.24 2.46 -17.40
N VAL A 224 -14.16 1.42 -16.56
CA VAL A 224 -15.01 0.22 -16.74
C VAL A 224 -16.47 0.55 -16.40
N ALA A 225 -16.72 1.47 -15.46
CA ALA A 225 -18.06 1.98 -15.21
C ALA A 225 -18.62 2.72 -16.44
N ALA A 226 -17.81 3.52 -17.14
CA ALA A 226 -18.22 4.14 -18.41
C ALA A 226 -18.51 3.10 -19.51
N VAL A 227 -17.70 2.03 -19.63
CA VAL A 227 -17.99 0.89 -20.55
C VAL A 227 -19.31 0.21 -20.20
N VAL A 228 -19.56 -0.05 -18.92
CA VAL A 228 -20.78 -0.72 -18.43
C VAL A 228 -22.01 0.17 -18.66
N VAL A 229 -21.89 1.47 -18.45
CA VAL A 229 -22.96 2.44 -18.74
C VAL A 229 -23.23 2.51 -20.25
N SER A 230 -22.20 2.51 -21.10
CA SER A 230 -22.37 2.58 -22.55
C SER A 230 -22.90 1.29 -23.19
N GLN A 231 -22.60 0.11 -22.62
CA GLN A 231 -23.02 -1.19 -23.16
C GLN A 231 -24.50 -1.53 -22.87
N TYR A 232 -25.11 -0.91 -21.85
CA TYR A 232 -26.44 -1.32 -21.36
C TYR A 232 -27.52 -0.22 -21.44
N TYR A 233 -27.23 0.93 -22.04
CA TYR A 233 -28.26 1.88 -22.43
C TYR A 233 -29.12 1.29 -23.55
N GLN A 234 -30.33 0.83 -23.23
CA GLN A 234 -31.36 0.50 -24.21
C GLN A 234 -32.14 1.77 -24.62
N PRO A 235 -32.46 1.99 -25.90
CA PRO A 235 -33.03 3.25 -26.40
C PRO A 235 -34.55 3.40 -26.16
N ASN A 236 -35.10 2.95 -25.03
CA ASN A 236 -36.53 3.05 -24.73
C ASN A 236 -36.82 3.66 -23.35
N ALA A 237 -36.44 4.93 -23.16
CA ALA A 237 -37.08 5.81 -22.21
C ALA A 237 -36.87 7.26 -22.67
N ALA A 238 -37.96 7.95 -22.98
CA ALA A 238 -37.94 9.35 -23.38
C ALA A 238 -37.46 10.23 -22.20
N ALA A 239 -36.16 10.52 -22.13
CA ALA A 239 -35.58 11.68 -21.45
C ALA A 239 -34.05 11.75 -21.69
N VAL A 240 -33.62 12.84 -22.33
CA VAL A 240 -32.25 13.40 -22.40
C VAL A 240 -31.12 12.41 -22.68
N THR A 241 -30.66 12.39 -23.94
CA THR A 241 -29.42 11.74 -24.39
C THR A 241 -28.23 12.20 -23.53
N PRO A 242 -27.58 11.36 -22.72
CA PRO A 242 -26.28 11.70 -22.17
C PRO A 242 -25.25 11.65 -23.32
N PRO A 243 -24.28 12.59 -23.37
CA PRO A 243 -23.22 12.51 -24.37
C PRO A 243 -22.44 11.20 -24.22
N ALA A 244 -22.01 10.62 -25.35
CA ALA A 244 -21.17 9.42 -25.40
C ALA A 244 -20.04 9.54 -24.37
N THR A 245 -20.04 8.67 -23.36
CA THR A 245 -19.12 8.77 -22.23
C THR A 245 -17.74 8.27 -22.69
N LEU A 246 -16.97 9.17 -23.31
CA LEU A 246 -15.60 8.92 -23.76
C LEU A 246 -14.75 8.38 -22.60
N LEU A 247 -14.02 7.31 -22.87
CA LEU A 247 -13.22 6.58 -21.89
C LEU A 247 -11.90 7.32 -21.60
N GLY A 248 -11.81 8.00 -20.45
CA GLY A 248 -10.63 8.76 -20.02
C GLY A 248 -10.76 10.26 -20.22
N LYS A 249 -9.77 11.02 -19.73
CA LYS A 249 -9.78 12.49 -19.84
C LYS A 249 -9.42 12.91 -21.28
N PHE A 250 -10.35 13.59 -21.95
CA PHE A 250 -10.23 13.99 -23.36
C PHE A 250 -8.89 14.69 -23.64
N GLY A 251 -8.17 14.19 -24.64
CA GLY A 251 -6.85 14.69 -25.06
C GLY A 251 -5.66 14.30 -24.17
N TYR A 252 -5.88 13.69 -23.00
CA TYR A 252 -4.81 13.05 -22.21
C TYR A 252 -4.75 11.55 -22.46
N ALA A 253 -5.91 10.89 -22.61
CA ALA A 253 -5.97 9.48 -22.95
C ALA A 253 -5.63 9.26 -24.44
N PRO A 254 -4.88 8.19 -24.79
CA PRO A 254 -4.57 7.90 -26.18
C PRO A 254 -5.78 7.30 -26.92
N PRO A 255 -5.81 7.36 -28.27
CA PRO A 255 -6.96 6.93 -29.06
C PRO A 255 -7.38 5.48 -28.80
N GLU A 256 -6.44 4.54 -28.67
CA GLU A 256 -6.77 3.14 -28.41
C GLU A 256 -7.45 2.94 -27.04
N GLN A 257 -7.08 3.72 -26.02
CA GLN A 257 -7.72 3.71 -24.72
C GLN A 257 -9.14 4.28 -24.79
N MET A 258 -9.33 5.36 -25.56
CA MET A 258 -10.62 6.03 -25.70
C MET A 258 -11.61 5.22 -26.56
N GLN A 259 -11.13 4.58 -27.63
CA GLN A 259 -11.95 3.92 -28.64
C GLN A 259 -12.19 2.44 -28.32
N THR A 260 -11.17 1.74 -27.82
CA THR A 260 -11.21 0.28 -27.64
C THR A 260 -11.06 -0.15 -26.18
N GLY A 261 -10.72 0.77 -25.28
CA GLY A 261 -10.46 0.47 -23.87
C GLY A 261 -9.14 -0.28 -23.62
N ILE A 262 -8.31 -0.48 -24.65
CA ILE A 262 -7.00 -1.11 -24.54
C ILE A 262 -6.04 -0.16 -23.82
N VAL A 263 -5.35 -0.67 -22.80
CA VAL A 263 -4.42 0.09 -21.97
C VAL A 263 -3.15 -0.71 -21.72
N GLU A 264 -2.01 -0.07 -21.93
CA GLU A 264 -0.68 -0.64 -21.76
C GLU A 264 0.28 0.40 -21.15
N PRO A 265 1.50 0.02 -20.72
CA PRO A 265 2.48 0.96 -20.18
C PRO A 265 2.69 2.22 -21.02
N HIS A 266 2.70 2.08 -22.35
CA HIS A 266 2.88 3.22 -23.27
C HIS A 266 1.65 4.15 -23.35
N SER A 267 0.48 3.74 -22.86
CA SER A 267 -0.69 4.60 -22.73
C SER A 267 -0.49 5.66 -21.64
N ASP A 268 0.15 5.30 -20.53
CA ASP A 268 0.54 6.25 -19.49
C ASP A 268 1.64 7.22 -19.98
N LEU A 269 2.56 6.73 -20.81
CA LEU A 269 3.60 7.58 -21.41
C LEU A 269 2.99 8.63 -22.34
N TYR A 270 1.99 8.26 -23.14
CA TYR A 270 1.23 9.23 -23.94
C TYR A 270 0.59 10.30 -23.05
N ALA A 271 -0.09 9.90 -21.97
CA ALA A 271 -0.76 10.82 -21.05
C ALA A 271 0.23 11.75 -20.32
N LEU A 272 1.43 11.26 -20.00
CA LEU A 272 2.50 12.07 -19.43
C LEU A 272 3.04 13.11 -20.43
N ALA A 273 3.16 12.78 -21.71
CA ALA A 273 3.57 13.75 -22.74
C ALA A 273 2.49 14.81 -22.99
N ALA A 274 1.21 14.42 -23.00
CA ALA A 274 0.10 15.37 -23.07
C ALA A 274 0.11 16.33 -21.87
N THR A 275 0.39 15.80 -20.68
CA THR A 275 0.57 16.58 -19.45
C THR A 275 1.72 17.58 -19.59
N ALA A 276 2.88 17.15 -20.09
CA ALA A 276 4.04 18.02 -20.33
C ALA A 276 3.70 19.17 -21.28
N LEU A 277 3.02 18.91 -22.41
CA LEU A 277 2.64 19.94 -23.36
C LEU A 277 1.67 20.97 -22.78
N VAL A 278 0.71 20.53 -21.97
CA VAL A 278 -0.23 21.44 -21.30
C VAL A 278 0.50 22.36 -20.32
N LEU A 279 1.49 21.85 -19.57
CA LEU A 279 2.30 22.66 -18.65
C LEU A 279 3.19 23.67 -19.39
N LEU A 280 3.78 23.27 -20.52
CA LEU A 280 4.66 24.10 -21.35
C LEU A 280 3.89 25.22 -22.07
N THR A 281 2.72 24.90 -22.62
CA THR A 281 1.96 25.82 -23.47
C THR A 281 0.91 26.61 -22.71
N GLY A 282 0.43 26.10 -21.57
CA GLY A 282 -0.71 26.65 -20.85
C GLY A 282 -2.06 26.44 -21.55
N LYS A 283 -2.09 25.70 -22.66
CA LYS A 283 -3.30 25.43 -23.44
C LYS A 283 -3.88 24.07 -23.10
N GLN A 284 -5.19 23.90 -23.25
CA GLN A 284 -5.84 22.61 -23.08
C GLN A 284 -5.54 21.69 -24.28
N PRO A 285 -5.60 20.35 -24.11
CA PRO A 285 -5.37 19.42 -25.22
C PRO A 285 -6.22 19.69 -26.47
N SER A 286 -7.48 20.11 -26.30
CA SER A 286 -8.39 20.46 -27.41
C SER A 286 -7.89 21.62 -28.27
N GLU A 287 -7.02 22.48 -27.74
CA GLU A 287 -6.41 23.58 -28.50
C GLU A 287 -5.10 23.17 -29.19
N LEU A 288 -4.54 22.02 -28.78
CA LEU A 288 -3.24 21.51 -29.25
C LEU A 288 -3.38 20.32 -30.20
N ILE A 289 -4.58 19.76 -30.33
CA ILE A 289 -4.90 18.61 -31.18
C ILE A 289 -5.73 19.11 -32.36
N ASP A 290 -5.46 18.56 -33.54
CA ASP A 290 -6.29 18.78 -34.71
C ASP A 290 -7.60 17.96 -34.63
N ASP A 291 -8.74 18.62 -34.78
CA ASP A 291 -10.06 18.01 -34.65
C ASP A 291 -10.33 16.86 -35.66
N TYR A 292 -9.64 16.83 -36.79
CA TYR A 292 -9.87 15.86 -37.87
C TYR A 292 -8.87 14.70 -37.85
N THR A 293 -7.59 15.00 -37.64
CA THR A 293 -6.49 14.03 -37.69
C THR A 293 -6.10 13.50 -36.31
N LEU A 294 -6.58 14.13 -35.24
CA LEU A 294 -6.18 13.88 -33.84
C LEU A 294 -4.67 14.00 -33.61
N ALA A 295 -3.95 14.64 -34.54
CA ALA A 295 -2.52 14.86 -34.45
C ALA A 295 -2.23 16.09 -33.59
N TRP A 296 -1.17 16.01 -32.78
CA TRP A 296 -0.72 17.14 -31.98
C TRP A 296 -0.02 18.19 -32.84
N LYS A 297 -0.42 19.46 -32.68
CA LYS A 297 0.09 20.65 -33.39
C LYS A 297 0.88 21.59 -32.47
N TRP A 298 1.45 21.06 -31.40
CA TRP A 298 2.11 21.82 -30.34
C TRP A 298 3.34 22.61 -30.80
N ARG A 299 4.02 22.20 -31.88
CA ARG A 299 5.20 22.88 -32.43
C ARG A 299 4.93 24.31 -32.95
N ARG A 300 3.66 24.68 -33.13
CA ARG A 300 3.24 26.04 -33.48
C ARG A 300 3.19 26.98 -32.27
N GLU A 301 3.15 26.41 -31.07
CA GLU A 301 2.89 27.12 -29.81
C GLU A 301 4.16 27.34 -28.98
N ILE A 302 5.14 26.45 -29.13
CA ILE A 302 6.40 26.49 -28.38
C ILE A 302 7.55 25.87 -29.18
N ASN A 303 8.73 26.46 -29.03
CA ASN A 303 9.99 25.91 -29.54
C ASN A 303 10.74 25.23 -28.37
N LEU A 304 11.07 23.95 -28.52
CA LEU A 304 11.77 23.14 -27.52
C LEU A 304 13.11 22.65 -28.07
N SER A 305 13.99 22.16 -27.20
CA SER A 305 15.20 21.47 -27.65
C SER A 305 14.87 20.31 -28.61
N PRO A 306 15.74 20.02 -29.60
CA PRO A 306 15.54 18.90 -30.51
C PRO A 306 15.30 17.57 -29.79
N THR A 307 16.03 17.35 -28.69
CA THR A 307 15.93 16.15 -27.85
C THR A 307 14.55 16.02 -27.21
N LEU A 308 14.10 17.03 -26.44
CA LEU A 308 12.80 16.96 -25.77
C LEU A 308 11.66 16.89 -26.80
N GLY A 309 11.73 17.69 -27.87
CA GLY A 309 10.70 17.68 -28.91
C GLY A 309 10.56 16.31 -29.58
N ALA A 310 11.67 15.64 -29.90
CA ALA A 310 11.64 14.29 -30.48
C ALA A 310 11.10 13.24 -29.51
N VAL A 311 11.41 13.36 -28.21
CA VAL A 311 10.88 12.48 -27.17
C VAL A 311 9.35 12.63 -27.06
N LEU A 312 8.85 13.87 -26.96
CA LEU A 312 7.41 14.13 -26.85
C LEU A 312 6.64 13.68 -28.10
N ASP A 313 7.15 13.94 -29.30
CA ASP A 313 6.54 13.47 -30.55
C ASP A 313 6.40 11.94 -30.57
N LYS A 314 7.44 11.23 -30.13
CA LYS A 314 7.40 9.76 -30.08
C LYS A 314 6.47 9.23 -28.99
N MET A 315 6.40 9.87 -27.82
CA MET A 315 5.43 9.51 -26.76
C MET A 315 3.98 9.75 -27.20
N LEU A 316 3.74 10.76 -28.03
CA LEU A 316 2.41 11.15 -28.53
C LEU A 316 2.01 10.47 -29.85
N SER A 317 2.77 9.50 -30.34
CA SER A 317 2.41 8.82 -31.59
C SER A 317 1.01 8.20 -31.50
N PRO A 318 0.14 8.36 -32.51
CA PRO A 318 -1.18 7.72 -32.52
C PRO A 318 -1.07 6.19 -32.68
N VAL A 319 0.07 5.67 -33.12
CA VAL A 319 0.31 4.23 -33.28
C VAL A 319 1.06 3.69 -32.06
N PRO A 320 0.43 2.83 -31.22
CA PRO A 320 1.03 2.31 -29.98
C PRO A 320 2.45 1.73 -30.13
N LYS A 321 2.68 0.94 -31.19
CA LYS A 321 3.96 0.30 -31.47
C LYS A 321 5.09 1.27 -31.81
N GLN A 322 4.76 2.50 -32.21
CA GLN A 322 5.76 3.54 -32.52
C GLN A 322 6.16 4.35 -31.29
N ARG A 323 5.39 4.26 -30.18
CA ARG A 323 5.75 4.88 -28.91
C ARG A 323 6.92 4.15 -28.25
N TYR A 324 7.52 4.80 -27.25
CA TYR A 324 8.36 4.09 -26.29
C TYR A 324 7.53 3.04 -25.56
N GLN A 325 8.08 1.85 -25.39
CA GLN A 325 7.37 0.72 -24.79
C GLN A 325 7.55 0.64 -23.26
N SER A 326 8.46 1.44 -22.70
CA SER A 326 8.68 1.53 -21.25
C SER A 326 9.19 2.90 -20.84
N ALA A 327 8.94 3.28 -19.58
CA ALA A 327 9.43 4.53 -19.00
C ALA A 327 10.97 4.63 -19.04
N ARG A 328 11.67 3.49 -18.90
CA ARG A 328 13.13 3.40 -19.02
C ARG A 328 13.65 3.87 -20.38
N GLN A 329 12.95 3.54 -21.47
CA GLN A 329 13.35 4.00 -22.81
C GLN A 329 13.20 5.52 -22.94
N VAL A 330 12.20 6.12 -22.30
CA VAL A 330 12.03 7.58 -22.27
C VAL A 330 13.15 8.24 -21.46
N LEU A 331 13.49 7.69 -20.29
CA LEU A 331 14.61 8.18 -19.46
C LEU A 331 15.94 8.18 -20.24
N GLN A 332 16.23 7.11 -20.99
CA GLN A 332 17.41 7.02 -21.83
C GLN A 332 17.41 8.04 -22.98
N ALA A 333 16.23 8.31 -23.56
CA ALA A 333 16.10 9.28 -24.66
C ALA A 333 16.21 10.74 -24.18
N LEU A 334 15.81 11.03 -22.94
CA LEU A 334 15.97 12.36 -22.33
C LEU A 334 17.42 12.64 -21.90
N ASN A 335 18.21 11.60 -21.61
CA ASN A 335 19.61 11.71 -21.24
C ASN A 335 20.47 10.70 -22.03
N PRO A 336 20.69 10.93 -23.33
CA PRO A 336 21.45 10.00 -24.16
C PRO A 336 22.90 9.88 -23.63
N PRO A 337 23.46 8.66 -23.55
CA PRO A 337 24.85 8.50 -23.15
C PRO A 337 25.76 9.30 -24.08
N PRO A 338 26.86 9.87 -23.57
CA PRO A 338 27.81 10.59 -24.41
C PRO A 338 28.23 9.66 -25.54
N VAL A 339 28.06 10.13 -26.78
CA VAL A 339 28.49 9.42 -27.97
C VAL A 339 29.99 9.20 -27.83
N THR A 340 30.38 7.97 -27.50
CA THR A 340 31.76 7.55 -27.67
C THR A 340 31.95 7.49 -29.16
N ASN A 341 32.52 8.55 -29.73
CA ASN A 341 33.01 8.51 -31.10
C ASN A 341 33.88 7.25 -31.20
N PRO A 342 33.57 6.29 -32.10
CA PRO A 342 34.50 5.19 -32.32
C PRO A 342 35.86 5.80 -32.67
N PRO A 343 36.98 5.22 -32.19
CA PRO A 343 38.29 5.71 -32.58
C PRO A 343 38.32 5.74 -34.11
N THR A 344 38.60 6.92 -34.66
CA THR A 344 38.85 7.14 -36.07
C THR A 344 39.90 6.12 -36.49
N THR A 345 39.46 5.03 -37.12
CA THR A 345 40.37 4.08 -37.75
C THR A 345 41.12 4.91 -38.78
N ALA A 346 42.43 5.05 -38.59
CA ALA A 346 43.29 5.72 -39.55
C ALA A 346 43.09 5.04 -40.91
N THR A 347 42.48 5.77 -41.84
CA THR A 347 42.42 5.39 -43.25
C THR A 347 43.85 5.35 -43.77
N LEU A 348 44.44 4.15 -43.84
CA LEU A 348 45.61 3.93 -44.68
C LEU A 348 45.16 4.07 -46.13
N ALA A 349 45.64 5.12 -46.78
CA ALA A 349 45.48 5.34 -48.21
C ALA A 349 46.16 4.19 -48.97
N VAL A 350 45.36 3.39 -49.70
CA VAL A 350 45.85 2.50 -50.75
C VAL A 350 45.44 3.11 -52.08
N ALA A 351 46.44 3.35 -52.93
CA ALA A 351 46.32 3.92 -54.26
C ALA A 351 45.52 2.99 -55.21
N PRO A 352 44.87 3.54 -56.25
CA PRO A 352 43.92 2.80 -57.09
C PRO A 352 44.65 1.89 -58.10
N SER A 353 44.16 0.66 -58.24
CA SER A 353 44.47 -0.22 -59.39
C SER A 353 43.26 -0.33 -60.31
N LEU A 354 43.55 -0.26 -61.61
CA LEU A 354 42.64 -0.19 -62.77
C LEU A 354 41.75 -1.44 -62.98
N PRO A 355 40.70 -1.36 -63.82
CA PRO A 355 39.53 -2.24 -63.78
C PRO A 355 39.70 -3.51 -64.63
N ILE A 356 39.13 -4.62 -64.14
CA ILE A 356 38.86 -5.83 -64.94
C ILE A 356 37.36 -6.14 -64.82
N SER A 357 36.72 -6.29 -65.98
CA SER A 357 35.29 -6.58 -66.22
C SER A 357 35.01 -8.11 -66.24
N PRO A 358 33.75 -8.61 -66.39
CA PRO A 358 33.08 -9.36 -65.32
C PRO A 358 32.59 -10.79 -65.68
N SER A 359 32.02 -11.47 -64.66
CA SER A 359 30.99 -12.55 -64.66
C SER A 359 31.46 -13.92 -64.10
N PRO A 360 30.56 -14.83 -63.61
CA PRO A 360 29.10 -14.73 -63.41
C PRO A 360 28.59 -15.12 -61.98
N HIS A 361 27.30 -14.86 -61.77
CA HIS A 361 26.47 -15.08 -60.58
C HIS A 361 26.37 -16.52 -60.04
N PRO A 362 25.90 -16.67 -58.78
CA PRO A 362 24.96 -17.72 -58.39
C PRO A 362 23.59 -17.16 -57.89
N PRO A 363 22.55 -18.00 -57.83
CA PRO A 363 21.16 -17.58 -58.04
C PRO A 363 20.40 -17.17 -56.77
N THR A 364 19.38 -16.34 -57.00
CA THR A 364 18.27 -15.98 -56.12
C THR A 364 17.42 -17.18 -55.74
N PRO A 365 16.72 -17.11 -54.58
CA PRO A 365 15.37 -17.63 -54.51
C PRO A 365 14.35 -16.51 -54.21
N SER A 366 13.25 -16.55 -54.96
CA SER A 366 11.93 -16.00 -54.68
C SER A 366 10.92 -17.00 -55.24
N PRO A 367 9.59 -16.83 -55.08
CA PRO A 367 8.81 -16.34 -53.93
C PRO A 367 7.72 -17.38 -53.55
N THR A 368 7.00 -17.24 -52.42
CA THR A 368 5.59 -17.73 -52.30
C THR A 368 4.88 -17.21 -51.04
N TRP A 369 4.14 -16.08 -51.09
CA TRP A 369 2.67 -15.91 -51.14
C TRP A 369 1.75 -16.95 -50.44
N TRP A 370 0.65 -16.41 -49.86
CA TRP A 370 -0.53 -16.97 -49.15
C TRP A 370 -0.54 -16.71 -47.62
N THR A 371 -0.85 -15.51 -47.13
CA THR A 371 -2.18 -14.92 -46.85
C THR A 371 -3.18 -15.78 -46.07
N LEU A 372 -3.62 -15.16 -44.99
CA LEU A 372 -4.79 -15.38 -44.15
C LEU A 372 -6.12 -15.40 -44.95
N GLU A 373 -7.16 -15.92 -44.28
CA GLU A 373 -8.59 -15.96 -44.63
C GLU A 373 -9.02 -17.18 -45.45
N LYS A 374 -9.83 -18.10 -44.91
CA LYS A 374 -11.28 -17.97 -44.59
C LYS A 374 -11.71 -19.32 -43.97
N ILE A 375 -12.48 -19.51 -42.88
CA ILE A 375 -13.85 -19.09 -42.47
C ILE A 375 -14.06 -19.80 -41.09
N ILE A 376 -14.39 -19.15 -39.96
CA ILE A 376 -15.69 -18.68 -39.43
C ILE A 376 -16.75 -19.79 -39.17
N VAL A 377 -16.98 -20.05 -37.86
CA VAL A 377 -18.27 -20.36 -37.14
C VAL A 377 -18.85 -21.78 -37.41
N VAL A 378 -19.13 -22.64 -36.43
CA VAL A 378 -20.18 -22.50 -35.38
C VAL A 378 -20.00 -23.49 -34.19
N PHE A 379 -20.61 -23.12 -33.05
CA PHE A 379 -21.03 -23.91 -31.86
C PHE A 379 -19.91 -24.38 -30.90
N LEU A 380 -19.77 -23.92 -29.65
CA LEU A 380 -20.74 -23.58 -28.60
C LEU A 380 -21.80 -24.66 -28.41
N LEU A 381 -21.43 -25.75 -27.70
CA LEU A 381 -22.29 -26.57 -26.84
C LEU A 381 -21.47 -27.71 -26.21
N LEU A 382 -21.12 -27.55 -24.92
CA LEU A 382 -21.18 -28.58 -23.88
C LEU A 382 -20.70 -27.95 -22.56
N THR A 383 -21.65 -27.28 -21.91
CA THR A 383 -21.63 -27.05 -20.47
C THR A 383 -22.03 -28.34 -19.73
N THR A 384 -21.64 -28.43 -18.45
CA THR A 384 -22.10 -29.38 -17.41
C THR A 384 -21.53 -30.80 -17.54
N SER A 385 -20.79 -31.37 -16.58
CA SER A 385 -21.23 -31.63 -15.20
C SER A 385 -20.06 -32.05 -14.28
N ALA A 386 -20.10 -31.57 -13.02
CA ALA A 386 -19.73 -32.19 -11.73
C ALA A 386 -18.54 -33.18 -11.68
N VAL A 387 -17.50 -32.94 -10.86
CA VAL A 387 -17.44 -33.17 -9.39
C VAL A 387 -17.79 -34.63 -9.01
N VAL A 388 -16.82 -35.26 -8.33
CA VAL A 388 -16.81 -36.53 -7.55
C VAL A 388 -16.01 -37.69 -8.18
N ALA A 389 -15.06 -38.19 -7.37
CA ALA A 389 -14.24 -39.41 -7.48
C ALA A 389 -13.10 -39.34 -8.52
N VAL A 390 -11.83 -39.58 -8.19
CA VAL A 390 -11.31 -40.66 -7.34
C VAL A 390 -10.08 -40.17 -6.57
N TRP A 391 -10.29 -39.94 -5.27
CA TRP A 391 -9.36 -40.36 -4.22
C TRP A 391 -9.45 -41.89 -4.19
N GLY A 392 -8.34 -42.60 -4.40
CA GLY A 392 -8.28 -44.05 -4.15
C GLY A 392 -7.62 -44.87 -5.24
N ALA A 393 -6.29 -44.97 -5.20
CA ALA A 393 -5.56 -46.19 -5.58
C ALA A 393 -4.08 -46.05 -5.18
N ASN A 394 -3.84 -45.81 -3.90
CA ASN A 394 -2.58 -46.18 -3.27
C ASN A 394 -2.92 -47.22 -2.20
N THR A 395 -3.25 -48.42 -2.66
CA THR A 395 -3.38 -49.62 -1.84
C THR A 395 -3.16 -50.82 -2.74
N LEU A 396 -2.27 -51.71 -2.28
CA LEU A 396 -2.03 -53.07 -2.76
C LEU A 396 -1.06 -53.27 -3.95
N LEU A 397 0.22 -53.04 -3.64
CA LEU A 397 1.23 -54.08 -3.89
C LEU A 397 0.80 -55.38 -3.19
N SER A 398 0.20 -56.31 -3.95
CA SER A 398 0.39 -57.76 -3.85
C SER A 398 -0.78 -58.48 -4.54
N LEU A 399 -0.53 -59.08 -5.70
CA LEU A 399 -0.48 -60.54 -5.88
C LEU A 399 -0.45 -60.88 -7.38
N ARG A 400 0.43 -61.85 -7.68
CA ARG A 400 0.60 -62.56 -8.95
C ARG A 400 -0.73 -63.10 -9.48
N PHE A 401 -0.86 -63.17 -10.81
CA PHE A 401 -1.09 -64.44 -11.52
C PHE A 401 -0.61 -64.33 -12.99
N ASP A 402 0.11 -65.37 -13.41
CA ASP A 402 0.46 -65.73 -14.78
C ASP A 402 -0.76 -65.93 -15.68
N ASP A 403 -0.65 -65.67 -17.00
CA ASP A 403 -0.77 -66.71 -18.03
C ASP A 403 -0.28 -66.24 -19.44
N GLY A 404 0.67 -66.98 -20.01
CA GLY A 404 0.51 -67.69 -21.28
C GLY A 404 0.35 -66.98 -22.64
N SER A 405 1.46 -67.06 -23.42
CA SER A 405 1.54 -67.49 -24.84
C SER A 405 1.56 -66.47 -26.00
N ASP A 406 2.75 -66.44 -26.62
CA ASP A 406 3.13 -66.45 -28.05
C ASP A 406 2.37 -65.67 -29.13
N GLY A 407 3.14 -64.85 -29.86
CA GLY A 407 2.76 -64.27 -31.15
C GLY A 407 3.81 -63.32 -31.69
N SER A 408 4.82 -63.86 -32.37
CA SER A 408 5.94 -63.19 -33.03
C SER A 408 5.54 -62.36 -34.27
N THR A 409 5.99 -61.10 -34.32
CA THR A 409 6.28 -60.35 -35.57
C THR A 409 7.33 -59.25 -35.30
N PRO A 410 8.37 -59.10 -36.15
CA PRO A 410 9.45 -58.16 -35.91
C PRO A 410 9.07 -56.75 -36.42
N GLN A 411 9.13 -55.75 -35.54
CA GLN A 411 9.10 -54.33 -35.92
C GLN A 411 10.50 -53.70 -35.77
N PRO A 412 10.85 -52.72 -36.62
CA PRO A 412 12.20 -52.22 -36.76
C PRO A 412 12.63 -51.40 -35.54
N THR A 413 13.88 -51.63 -35.12
CA THR A 413 14.61 -50.88 -34.10
C THR A 413 14.66 -49.38 -34.44
N PRO A 414 14.09 -48.48 -33.62
CA PRO A 414 14.62 -47.14 -33.51
C PRO A 414 15.81 -47.18 -32.57
N THR A 415 16.98 -46.84 -33.09
CA THR A 415 18.18 -46.56 -32.33
C THR A 415 17.87 -45.53 -31.25
N PHE A 416 17.75 -45.95 -29.99
CA PHE A 416 17.74 -45.05 -28.86
C PHE A 416 19.15 -44.48 -28.73
N SER A 417 19.32 -43.21 -29.08
CA SER A 417 20.40 -42.38 -28.55
C SER A 417 20.44 -42.55 -27.03
N PRO A 418 21.61 -42.69 -26.40
CA PRO A 418 21.68 -42.88 -24.96
C PRO A 418 21.00 -41.70 -24.29
N THR A 419 19.92 -42.01 -23.57
CA THR A 419 19.21 -41.10 -22.68
C THR A 419 20.26 -40.41 -21.81
N GLN A 420 20.35 -39.08 -21.89
CA GLN A 420 21.07 -38.30 -20.90
C GLN A 420 20.50 -38.68 -19.54
N GLN A 421 21.28 -39.43 -18.75
CA GLN A 421 21.05 -39.53 -17.32
C GLN A 421 20.93 -38.11 -16.76
N PRO A 422 20.05 -37.85 -15.78
CA PRO A 422 20.07 -36.56 -15.10
C PRO A 422 21.48 -36.36 -14.56
N LEU A 423 22.24 -35.38 -15.09
CA LEU A 423 23.50 -35.00 -14.48
C LEU A 423 23.17 -34.67 -13.02
N ASP A 424 23.79 -35.38 -12.07
CA ASP A 424 23.74 -34.99 -10.67
C ASP A 424 24.19 -33.52 -10.60
N PRO A 425 23.29 -32.57 -10.29
CA PRO A 425 23.60 -31.14 -10.35
C PRO A 425 24.73 -30.75 -9.38
N LEU A 426 24.99 -31.61 -8.39
CA LEU A 426 26.04 -31.41 -7.39
C LEU A 426 27.38 -32.04 -7.81
N ALA A 427 27.44 -32.87 -8.86
CA ALA A 427 28.66 -33.60 -9.26
C ALA A 427 29.85 -32.68 -9.58
N LYS A 428 29.58 -31.42 -9.96
CA LYS A 428 30.58 -30.37 -10.21
C LYS A 428 31.33 -29.90 -8.96
N TYR A 429 30.82 -30.17 -7.75
CA TYR A 429 31.43 -29.73 -6.51
C TYR A 429 32.27 -30.81 -5.82
N SER A 430 33.22 -30.38 -4.97
CA SER A 430 34.02 -31.28 -4.13
C SER A 430 33.13 -32.19 -3.26
N PRO A 431 33.56 -33.42 -2.92
CA PRO A 431 32.76 -34.32 -2.06
C PRO A 431 32.33 -33.67 -0.73
N ALA A 432 33.21 -32.86 -0.13
CA ALA A 432 32.91 -32.13 1.10
C ALA A 432 31.82 -31.06 0.92
N GLU A 433 31.82 -30.35 -0.22
CA GLU A 433 30.79 -29.36 -0.55
C GLU A 433 29.45 -30.03 -0.86
N ARG A 434 29.46 -31.13 -1.61
CA ARG A 434 28.26 -31.94 -1.85
C ARG A 434 27.60 -32.38 -0.55
N ALA A 435 28.38 -32.95 0.36
CA ALA A 435 27.89 -33.39 1.67
C ALA A 435 27.38 -32.23 2.55
N ARG A 436 27.89 -31.00 2.39
CA ARG A 436 27.33 -29.81 3.07
C ARG A 436 25.97 -29.43 2.47
N LYS A 437 25.88 -29.32 1.14
CA LYS A 437 24.66 -28.92 0.44
C LYS A 437 23.53 -29.94 0.60
N GLU A 438 23.85 -31.22 0.62
CA GLU A 438 22.89 -32.30 0.89
C GLU A 438 22.34 -32.23 2.33
N ARG A 439 23.21 -32.04 3.34
CA ARG A 439 22.77 -31.84 4.73
C ARG A 439 21.85 -30.64 4.90
N LEU A 440 22.17 -29.52 4.25
CA LEU A 440 21.33 -28.31 4.25
C LEU A 440 19.97 -28.58 3.61
N ARG A 441 19.94 -29.27 2.47
CA ARG A 441 18.71 -29.66 1.77
C ARG A 441 17.85 -30.55 2.65
N ASP A 442 18.41 -31.61 3.22
CA ASP A 442 17.70 -32.56 4.08
C ASP A 442 17.14 -31.86 5.32
N ARG A 443 17.95 -31.00 5.95
CA ARG A 443 17.53 -30.24 7.13
C ARG A 443 16.41 -29.26 6.82
N ARG A 444 16.48 -28.53 5.69
CA ARG A 444 15.40 -27.66 5.20
C ARG A 444 14.11 -28.46 4.98
N GLN A 445 14.20 -29.59 4.29
CA GLN A 445 13.05 -30.45 3.99
C GLN A 445 12.39 -30.98 5.28
N ARG A 446 13.18 -31.45 6.25
CA ARG A 446 12.67 -31.87 7.57
C ARG A 446 11.96 -30.75 8.32
N LEU A 447 12.41 -29.50 8.14
CA LEU A 447 11.79 -28.32 8.75
C LEU A 447 10.56 -27.81 7.98
N GLY A 448 10.28 -28.34 6.79
CA GLY A 448 9.13 -27.97 5.96
C GLY A 448 9.19 -26.56 5.37
N ILE A 449 10.39 -26.01 5.18
CA ILE A 449 10.60 -24.63 4.69
C ILE A 449 10.72 -24.64 3.17
N ASP A 450 10.03 -23.76 2.46
CA ASP A 450 10.13 -23.62 1.00
C ASP A 450 11.57 -23.30 0.54
N GLU A 451 11.97 -23.89 -0.59
CA GLU A 451 13.34 -23.74 -1.11
C GLU A 451 13.63 -22.34 -1.64
N ASN A 452 12.70 -21.76 -2.41
CA ASN A 452 12.89 -20.46 -3.01
C ASN A 452 12.96 -19.38 -1.92
N PHE A 453 12.02 -19.42 -0.97
CA PHE A 453 12.06 -18.54 0.19
C PHE A 453 13.36 -18.70 0.98
N TYR A 454 13.77 -19.94 1.26
CA TYR A 454 14.99 -20.20 2.03
C TYR A 454 16.22 -19.59 1.34
N VAL A 455 16.39 -19.82 0.04
CA VAL A 455 17.50 -19.23 -0.73
C VAL A 455 17.45 -17.70 -0.70
N SER A 456 16.27 -17.09 -0.89
CA SER A 456 16.10 -15.64 -0.80
C SER A 456 16.48 -15.08 0.57
N LEU A 457 16.08 -15.76 1.65
CA LEU A 457 16.41 -15.38 3.02
C LEU A 457 17.92 -15.49 3.30
N VAL A 458 18.55 -16.58 2.88
CA VAL A 458 20.00 -16.78 3.05
C VAL A 458 20.76 -15.73 2.25
N ASN A 459 20.36 -15.45 1.01
CA ASN A 459 20.97 -14.40 0.19
C ASN A 459 20.88 -13.04 0.88
N GLN A 460 19.71 -12.66 1.39
CA GLN A 460 19.54 -11.39 2.10
C GLN A 460 20.56 -11.28 3.25
N VAL A 461 20.58 -12.25 4.17
CA VAL A 461 21.44 -12.22 5.36
C VAL A 461 22.91 -12.34 5.00
N PHE A 462 23.25 -13.13 3.98
CA PHE A 462 24.62 -13.29 3.50
C PHE A 462 25.19 -11.98 2.96
N TRP A 463 24.44 -11.26 2.13
CA TRP A 463 24.90 -10.00 1.54
C TRP A 463 24.89 -8.83 2.54
N GLU A 464 23.97 -8.82 3.50
CA GLU A 464 24.01 -7.85 4.61
C GLU A 464 25.31 -7.97 5.43
N ASN A 465 25.80 -9.20 5.63
CA ASN A 465 27.07 -9.45 6.32
C ASN A 465 28.30 -9.26 5.42
N ASN A 466 28.11 -9.10 4.11
CA ASN A 466 29.19 -8.90 3.14
C ASN A 466 28.87 -7.75 2.16
N PRO A 467 28.79 -6.48 2.63
CA PRO A 467 28.31 -5.35 1.82
C PRO A 467 29.17 -5.09 0.58
N SER A 468 30.48 -5.36 0.65
CA SER A 468 31.42 -5.22 -0.47
C SER A 468 31.14 -6.16 -1.64
N LEU A 469 30.33 -7.21 -1.43
CA LEU A 469 30.02 -8.23 -2.43
C LEU A 469 28.58 -8.13 -2.96
N GLN A 470 27.77 -7.17 -2.50
CA GLN A 470 26.32 -7.08 -2.75
C GLN A 470 25.92 -6.91 -4.23
N ARG A 471 26.86 -6.57 -5.13
CA ARG A 471 26.64 -6.47 -6.60
C ARG A 471 27.17 -7.67 -7.39
N ARG A 472 27.65 -8.72 -6.71
CA ARG A 472 28.24 -9.90 -7.34
C ARG A 472 27.31 -11.10 -7.20
N SER A 473 27.11 -11.85 -8.29
CA SER A 473 26.44 -13.16 -8.23
C SER A 473 27.43 -14.23 -7.78
N LEU A 474 27.00 -15.10 -6.86
CA LEU A 474 27.76 -16.26 -6.42
C LEU A 474 27.79 -17.30 -7.56
N THR A 475 28.96 -17.56 -8.13
CA THR A 475 29.11 -18.50 -9.26
C THR A 475 29.39 -19.92 -8.77
N ASP A 476 29.36 -20.88 -9.70
CA ASP A 476 29.76 -22.28 -9.45
C ASP A 476 31.26 -22.53 -9.68
N GLU A 477 32.00 -21.48 -10.06
CA GLU A 477 33.43 -21.57 -10.36
C GLU A 477 34.27 -21.85 -9.11
N PRO A 478 35.45 -22.48 -9.22
CA PRO A 478 36.34 -22.74 -8.09
C PRO A 478 36.73 -21.49 -7.29
N GLU A 479 36.77 -20.33 -7.94
CA GLU A 479 37.09 -19.03 -7.34
C GLU A 479 36.11 -18.64 -6.22
N ASP A 480 34.84 -19.07 -6.31
CA ASP A 480 33.80 -18.77 -5.32
C ASP A 480 33.65 -19.86 -4.25
N THR A 481 34.51 -20.88 -4.22
CA THR A 481 34.41 -21.99 -3.27
C THR A 481 34.37 -21.50 -1.81
N GLN A 482 35.19 -20.51 -1.44
CA GLN A 482 35.18 -19.96 -0.08
C GLN A 482 33.90 -19.18 0.22
N LEU A 483 33.41 -18.39 -0.73
CA LEU A 483 32.16 -17.63 -0.56
C LEU A 483 30.95 -18.57 -0.49
N ARG A 484 30.91 -19.66 -1.28
CA ARG A 484 29.90 -20.72 -1.17
C ARG A 484 29.93 -21.40 0.20
N ALA A 485 31.12 -21.65 0.75
CA ALA A 485 31.23 -22.21 2.10
C ALA A 485 30.73 -21.24 3.19
N GLN A 486 30.95 -19.93 3.03
CA GLN A 486 30.39 -18.92 3.93
C GLN A 486 28.87 -18.80 3.79
N TRP A 487 28.36 -18.83 2.55
CA TRP A 487 26.93 -18.86 2.27
C TRP A 487 26.26 -20.08 2.92
N ASP A 488 26.84 -21.28 2.74
CA ASP A 488 26.36 -22.53 3.36
C ASP A 488 26.35 -22.42 4.90
N LYS A 489 27.34 -21.72 5.49
CA LYS A 489 27.41 -21.48 6.95
C LYS A 489 26.28 -20.54 7.42
N THR A 490 26.02 -19.47 6.69
CA THR A 490 24.87 -18.58 6.94
C THR A 490 23.55 -19.35 6.82
N ALA A 491 23.46 -20.23 5.82
CA ALA A 491 22.32 -21.10 5.57
C ALA A 491 22.04 -22.04 6.77
N GLU A 492 23.07 -22.67 7.32
CA GLU A 492 22.98 -23.54 8.49
C GLU A 492 22.53 -22.77 9.75
N GLN A 493 23.13 -21.60 9.98
CA GLN A 493 22.78 -20.73 11.12
C GLN A 493 21.32 -20.28 11.07
N LEU A 494 20.81 -19.94 9.88
CA LEU A 494 19.41 -19.58 9.70
C LEU A 494 18.49 -20.77 9.97
N LEU A 495 18.80 -21.97 9.46
CA LEU A 495 18.01 -23.16 9.77
C LEU A 495 17.98 -23.45 11.28
N GLN A 496 19.09 -23.21 12.00
CA GLN A 496 19.13 -23.34 13.45
C GLN A 496 18.18 -22.35 14.14
N LYS A 497 18.20 -21.06 13.77
CA LYS A 497 17.29 -20.04 14.33
C LYS A 497 15.82 -20.36 14.03
N LEU A 498 15.51 -20.82 12.81
CA LEU A 498 14.16 -21.18 12.39
C LEU A 498 13.60 -22.41 13.11
N THR A 499 14.44 -23.21 13.80
CA THR A 499 13.94 -24.32 14.64
C THR A 499 13.05 -23.86 15.80
N LEU A 500 13.20 -22.60 16.23
CA LEU A 500 12.43 -22.00 17.32
C LEU A 500 10.96 -21.73 16.97
N LEU A 501 10.66 -21.59 15.68
CA LEU A 501 9.29 -21.42 15.18
C LEU A 501 8.52 -22.74 15.27
N SER A 502 7.20 -22.66 15.38
CA SER A 502 6.35 -23.85 15.26
C SER A 502 6.41 -24.45 13.85
N SER A 503 6.04 -25.74 13.74
CA SER A 503 5.93 -26.42 12.44
C SER A 503 4.97 -25.69 11.50
N GLU A 504 3.82 -25.23 12.01
CA GLU A 504 2.81 -24.55 11.20
C GLU A 504 3.29 -23.21 10.70
N SER A 505 4.02 -22.46 11.53
CA SER A 505 4.56 -21.17 11.11
C SER A 505 5.71 -21.30 10.12
N ARG A 506 6.57 -22.32 10.26
CA ARG A 506 7.65 -22.61 9.28
C ARG A 506 7.12 -22.93 7.89
N LYS A 507 6.07 -23.74 7.79
CA LYS A 507 5.49 -24.15 6.50
C LYS A 507 4.91 -22.98 5.70
N LYS A 508 4.52 -21.90 6.37
CA LYS A 508 3.97 -20.69 5.74
C LYS A 508 5.02 -19.64 5.38
N LEU A 509 6.29 -19.84 5.74
CA LEU A 509 7.35 -18.89 5.40
C LEU A 509 7.41 -18.65 3.88
N GLY A 510 7.41 -17.38 3.48
CA GLY A 510 7.34 -16.95 2.08
C GLY A 510 5.92 -16.66 1.58
N THR A 511 4.89 -16.97 2.37
CA THR A 511 3.47 -16.79 1.98
C THR A 511 2.68 -15.87 2.91
N TYR A 512 3.28 -15.39 4.01
CA TYR A 512 2.60 -14.46 4.90
C TYR A 512 2.35 -13.13 4.20
N GLY A 513 1.13 -12.62 4.31
CA GLY A 513 0.73 -11.37 3.65
C GLY A 513 -0.22 -10.51 4.49
N GLY A 514 -0.79 -9.50 3.84
CA GLY A 514 -1.78 -8.59 4.45
C GLY A 514 -2.94 -9.29 5.12
N GLY A 515 -3.55 -10.25 4.42
CA GLY A 515 -4.71 -10.98 4.93
C GLY A 515 -4.41 -11.77 6.21
N ASP A 516 -3.17 -12.22 6.41
CA ASP A 516 -2.77 -12.84 7.69
C ASP A 516 -2.73 -11.80 8.81
N ARG A 517 -2.15 -10.62 8.55
CA ARG A 517 -2.09 -9.51 9.52
C ARG A 517 -3.48 -9.04 9.95
N ASP A 518 -4.40 -8.88 9.01
CA ASP A 518 -5.76 -8.45 9.32
C ASP A 518 -6.54 -9.54 10.08
N ARG A 519 -6.36 -10.81 9.71
CA ARG A 519 -6.91 -11.93 10.49
C ARG A 519 -6.34 -11.93 11.90
N TRP A 520 -5.03 -11.75 12.09
CA TRP A 520 -4.43 -11.73 13.42
C TRP A 520 -4.98 -10.62 14.31
N LYS A 521 -5.17 -9.40 13.76
CA LYS A 521 -5.82 -8.30 14.47
C LYS A 521 -7.21 -8.71 14.94
N VAL A 522 -8.03 -9.28 14.06
CA VAL A 522 -9.38 -9.73 14.41
C VAL A 522 -9.34 -10.82 15.47
N GLU A 523 -8.48 -11.82 15.34
CA GLU A 523 -8.40 -12.94 16.28
C GLU A 523 -7.93 -12.51 17.67
N VAL A 524 -6.94 -11.62 17.76
CA VAL A 524 -6.43 -11.13 19.06
C VAL A 524 -7.44 -10.19 19.74
N ASN A 525 -8.14 -9.37 18.96
CA ASN A 525 -9.18 -8.46 19.46
C ASN A 525 -10.37 -9.20 20.08
N LYS A 526 -10.67 -10.45 19.68
CA LYS A 526 -11.70 -11.29 20.35
C LYS A 526 -11.41 -11.52 21.84
N LEU A 527 -10.17 -11.30 22.27
CA LEU A 527 -9.73 -11.42 23.65
C LEU A 527 -9.52 -10.07 24.34
N ASN A 528 -9.96 -8.97 23.73
CA ASN A 528 -9.70 -7.59 24.16
C ASN A 528 -8.21 -7.29 24.31
N VAL A 529 -7.40 -7.84 23.40
CA VAL A 529 -5.97 -7.58 23.29
C VAL A 529 -5.71 -6.95 21.94
N SER A 530 -4.97 -5.85 21.92
CA SER A 530 -4.61 -5.12 20.72
C SER A 530 -3.56 -5.85 19.90
N SER A 531 -3.49 -5.53 18.60
CA SER A 531 -2.37 -5.99 17.78
C SER A 531 -1.02 -5.43 18.22
N ARG A 532 -1.00 -4.31 18.96
CA ARG A 532 0.23 -3.71 19.48
C ARG A 532 0.86 -4.63 20.53
N ALA A 533 0.06 -5.08 21.51
CA ALA A 533 0.50 -6.05 22.48
C ALA A 533 0.92 -7.40 21.86
N LEU A 534 0.26 -7.82 20.78
CA LEU A 534 0.70 -8.98 20.01
C LEU A 534 2.07 -8.76 19.37
N TYR A 535 2.32 -7.59 18.78
CA TYR A 535 3.57 -7.27 18.11
C TYR A 535 4.73 -7.10 19.09
N ASP A 536 4.52 -6.52 20.28
CA ASP A 536 5.53 -6.50 21.35
C ASP A 536 6.06 -7.91 21.69
N LEU A 537 5.16 -8.90 21.77
CA LEU A 537 5.57 -10.28 22.02
C LEU A 537 6.41 -10.86 20.86
N ALA A 538 6.05 -10.49 19.63
CA ALA A 538 6.74 -10.96 18.44
C ALA A 538 8.10 -10.29 18.27
N ASP A 539 8.17 -8.98 18.47
CA ASP A 539 9.38 -8.16 18.43
C ASP A 539 10.41 -8.66 19.45
N ALA A 540 10.00 -8.88 20.70
CA ALA A 540 10.90 -9.42 21.71
C ALA A 540 11.48 -10.79 21.32
N ALA A 541 10.68 -11.66 20.71
CA ALA A 541 11.15 -12.97 20.27
C ALA A 541 12.03 -12.91 19.01
N PHE A 542 11.66 -12.05 18.05
CA PHE A 542 12.37 -11.88 16.79
C PHE A 542 13.72 -11.20 17.00
N PHE A 543 13.76 -10.05 17.68
CA PHE A 543 15.01 -9.30 17.90
C PHE A 543 15.99 -10.01 18.81
N GLN A 544 15.54 -10.95 19.65
CA GLN A 544 16.46 -11.82 20.36
C GLN A 544 17.25 -12.73 19.41
N GLN A 545 16.62 -13.18 18.33
CA GLN A 545 17.27 -14.03 17.32
C GLN A 545 17.99 -13.20 16.26
N PHE A 546 17.50 -12.01 15.96
CA PHE A 546 17.98 -11.12 14.91
C PHE A 546 18.19 -9.69 15.44
N PRO A 547 19.07 -9.47 16.44
CA PRO A 547 19.29 -8.15 17.03
C PRO A 547 19.79 -7.13 15.98
N GLU A 548 20.48 -7.60 14.94
CA GLU A 548 20.93 -6.79 13.81
C GLU A 548 19.79 -6.15 12.98
N GLN A 549 18.53 -6.48 13.25
CA GLN A 549 17.35 -5.97 12.56
C GLN A 549 16.58 -4.90 13.37
N GLU A 550 16.93 -4.63 14.63
CA GLU A 550 16.17 -3.75 15.58
C GLU A 550 16.06 -2.27 15.12
N SER A 551 16.76 -1.88 14.05
CA SER A 551 16.70 -0.52 13.48
C SER A 551 16.58 -0.51 11.96
N LYS A 552 16.21 -1.64 11.35
CA LYS A 552 16.09 -1.78 9.89
C LYS A 552 14.62 -1.85 9.48
N ASN A 553 14.31 -1.36 8.28
CA ASN A 553 13.03 -1.65 7.66
C ASN A 553 13.09 -3.00 6.94
N PHE A 554 12.65 -4.05 7.64
CA PHE A 554 12.81 -5.44 7.19
C PHE A 554 11.49 -6.15 6.84
N ILE A 555 10.35 -5.53 7.11
CA ILE A 555 9.03 -6.19 7.04
C ILE A 555 8.70 -6.70 5.63
N ASP A 556 9.06 -5.94 4.59
CA ASP A 556 8.82 -6.32 3.19
C ASP A 556 10.01 -7.10 2.57
N GLN A 557 11.01 -7.46 3.37
CA GLN A 557 12.15 -8.27 2.95
C GLN A 557 11.91 -9.75 3.32
N PRO A 558 12.66 -10.72 2.74
CA PRO A 558 12.57 -12.13 3.13
C PRO A 558 12.62 -12.38 4.65
N ILE A 559 13.47 -11.67 5.41
CA ILE A 559 13.53 -11.78 6.87
C ILE A 559 12.23 -11.34 7.56
N GLY A 560 11.43 -10.45 6.96
CA GLY A 560 10.11 -10.05 7.45
C GLY A 560 9.09 -11.19 7.51
N GLN A 561 9.23 -12.21 6.64
CA GLN A 561 8.43 -13.43 6.75
C GLN A 561 8.73 -14.21 8.03
N VAL A 562 9.97 -14.17 8.51
CA VAL A 562 10.37 -14.79 9.78
C VAL A 562 9.72 -14.05 10.95
N TRP A 563 9.68 -12.72 10.91
CA TRP A 563 8.95 -11.92 11.90
C TRP A 563 7.46 -12.25 11.91
N HIS A 564 6.82 -12.34 10.73
CA HIS A 564 5.44 -12.79 10.58
C HIS A 564 5.17 -14.17 11.19
N ALA A 565 6.12 -15.11 11.05
CA ALA A 565 6.03 -16.42 11.67
C ALA A 565 6.07 -16.34 13.21
N PHE A 566 6.91 -15.47 13.79
CA PHE A 566 6.89 -15.20 15.23
C PHE A 566 5.55 -14.61 15.68
N VAL A 567 4.97 -13.66 14.94
CA VAL A 567 3.64 -13.11 15.23
C VAL A 567 2.58 -14.22 15.27
N ALA A 568 2.59 -15.13 14.29
CA ALA A 568 1.65 -16.24 14.24
C ALA A 568 1.78 -17.19 15.45
N ASP A 569 3.01 -17.49 15.89
CA ASP A 569 3.27 -18.29 17.08
C ASP A 569 2.80 -17.57 18.35
N LYS A 570 3.04 -16.26 18.48
CA LYS A 570 2.59 -15.47 19.64
C LYS A 570 1.08 -15.33 19.69
N LEU A 571 0.43 -15.15 18.55
CA LEU A 571 -1.03 -15.17 18.46
C LEU A 571 -1.57 -16.52 18.96
N SER A 572 -1.00 -17.62 18.48
CA SER A 572 -1.39 -18.98 18.90
C SER A 572 -1.23 -19.15 20.42
N ALA A 573 -0.14 -18.63 20.99
CA ALA A 573 0.11 -18.67 22.43
C ALA A 573 -0.87 -17.81 23.25
N ILE A 574 -1.32 -16.67 22.71
CA ILE A 574 -2.37 -15.82 23.31
C ILE A 574 -3.73 -16.52 23.26
N LEU A 575 -4.12 -17.06 22.09
CA LEU A 575 -5.38 -17.78 21.90
C LEU A 575 -5.45 -19.04 22.79
N ALA A 576 -4.34 -19.76 22.93
CA ALA A 576 -4.22 -20.90 23.85
C ALA A 576 -4.12 -20.50 25.33
N ARG A 577 -4.19 -19.21 25.66
CA ARG A 577 -4.09 -18.64 27.02
C ARG A 577 -2.76 -18.86 27.75
N SER A 578 -1.74 -19.40 27.08
CA SER A 578 -0.40 -19.57 27.64
C SER A 578 0.37 -18.25 27.79
N ALA A 579 0.14 -17.30 26.86
CA ALA A 579 0.77 -15.98 26.84
C ALA A 579 -0.23 -14.85 27.19
N PHE A 580 -1.37 -15.20 27.78
CA PHE A 580 -2.44 -14.26 28.12
C PHE A 580 -2.93 -14.47 29.56
N GLY A 581 -3.34 -13.39 30.23
CA GLY A 581 -4.01 -13.44 31.53
C GLY A 581 -5.00 -12.29 31.72
N LYS A 582 -6.06 -12.52 32.48
CA LYS A 582 -7.00 -11.46 32.89
C LYS A 582 -6.79 -11.14 34.37
N ILE A 583 -6.60 -9.85 34.67
CA ILE A 583 -6.50 -9.34 36.04
C ILE A 583 -7.91 -9.00 36.50
N ASN A 584 -8.46 -9.84 37.37
CA ASN A 584 -9.75 -9.62 38.02
C ASN A 584 -9.53 -9.29 39.50
N PHE A 585 -10.20 -8.25 39.98
CA PHE A 585 -10.23 -7.86 41.38
C PHE A 585 -11.31 -8.67 42.11
N ALA A 586 -11.01 -9.17 43.30
CA ALA A 586 -12.04 -9.74 44.17
C ALA A 586 -12.94 -8.60 44.69
N PRO A 587 -14.20 -8.88 45.07
CA PRO A 587 -15.06 -7.88 45.69
C PRO A 587 -14.34 -7.20 46.87
N ASN A 588 -14.42 -5.86 46.93
CA ASN A 588 -13.79 -5.03 47.97
C ASN A 588 -12.25 -5.05 48.00
N THR A 589 -11.58 -5.49 46.93
CA THR A 589 -10.12 -5.38 46.79
C THR A 589 -9.76 -4.37 45.71
N THR A 590 -8.81 -3.49 46.01
CA THR A 590 -8.25 -2.51 45.07
C THR A 590 -6.93 -2.99 44.46
N THR A 591 -6.29 -3.99 45.06
CA THR A 591 -4.97 -4.48 44.65
C THR A 591 -5.02 -5.93 44.16
N LYS A 592 -4.30 -6.21 43.07
CA LYS A 592 -4.06 -7.55 42.55
C LYS A 592 -2.60 -7.73 42.15
N THR A 593 -2.00 -8.85 42.54
CA THR A 593 -0.65 -9.23 42.11
C THR A 593 -0.72 -10.47 41.24
N VAL A 594 0.00 -10.43 40.12
CA VAL A 594 0.26 -11.59 39.24
C VAL A 594 1.77 -11.79 39.14
N SER A 595 2.21 -13.05 39.12
CA SER A 595 3.63 -13.38 39.00
C SER A 595 3.82 -14.62 38.12
N GLY A 596 5.03 -14.81 37.62
CA GLY A 596 5.39 -15.94 36.80
C GLY A 596 6.83 -15.92 36.34
N ASN A 597 7.20 -16.92 35.55
CA ASN A 597 8.51 -17.04 34.92
C ASN A 597 8.36 -16.92 33.40
N LEU A 598 9.06 -15.96 32.80
CA LEU A 598 9.20 -15.85 31.36
C LEU A 598 10.35 -16.76 30.92
N ARG A 599 10.05 -17.71 30.02
CA ARG A 599 11.08 -18.50 29.32
C ARG A 599 11.85 -17.59 28.34
N SER A 600 12.96 -18.07 27.78
CA SER A 600 13.68 -17.37 26.71
C SER A 600 12.70 -16.95 25.60
N SER A 601 12.78 -15.71 25.12
CA SER A 601 11.89 -15.16 24.06
C SER A 601 10.39 -15.19 24.37
N ALA A 602 10.01 -15.35 25.64
CA ALA A 602 8.62 -15.35 26.07
C ALA A 602 8.21 -13.97 26.58
N GLY A 603 6.94 -13.65 26.35
CA GLY A 603 6.27 -12.56 27.01
C GLY A 603 4.83 -12.94 27.30
N LYS A 604 4.16 -12.10 28.06
CA LYS A 604 2.79 -12.32 28.49
C LYS A 604 2.02 -11.00 28.46
N VAL A 605 0.79 -11.06 27.93
CA VAL A 605 -0.15 -9.95 27.96
C VAL A 605 -1.12 -10.16 29.11
N PHE A 606 -1.31 -9.13 29.91
CA PHE A 606 -2.38 -9.06 30.90
C PHE A 606 -3.37 -7.98 30.54
N ILE A 607 -4.66 -8.22 30.75
CA ILE A 607 -5.68 -7.19 30.60
C ILE A 607 -6.41 -6.95 31.93
N ALA A 608 -6.77 -5.71 32.20
CA ALA A 608 -7.61 -5.32 33.33
C ALA A 608 -8.73 -4.39 32.84
N ASP A 609 -9.97 -4.69 33.23
CA ASP A 609 -11.12 -3.82 32.95
C ASP A 609 -11.19 -2.72 34.00
N LEU A 610 -10.84 -1.49 33.61
CA LEU A 610 -10.70 -0.34 34.48
C LEU A 610 -11.62 0.79 34.02
N ARG A 611 -11.93 1.72 34.93
CA ARG A 611 -12.86 2.83 34.68
C ARG A 611 -12.12 4.16 34.63
N GLN A 612 -12.66 5.05 33.80
CA GLN A 612 -12.25 6.45 33.76
C GLN A 612 -12.29 7.07 35.16
N ASN A 613 -11.33 7.96 35.43
CA ASN A 613 -11.11 8.67 36.70
C ASN A 613 -10.71 7.78 37.88
N GLN A 614 -10.46 6.48 37.68
CA GLN A 614 -9.78 5.68 38.70
C GLN A 614 -8.31 6.07 38.77
N LEU A 615 -7.77 6.10 39.98
CA LEU A 615 -6.33 6.22 40.19
C LEU A 615 -5.71 4.82 40.08
N MET A 616 -4.89 4.61 39.06
CA MET A 616 -4.15 3.37 38.87
C MET A 616 -2.70 3.57 39.30
N LYS A 617 -2.18 2.65 40.13
CA LYS A 617 -0.76 2.50 40.45
C LYS A 617 -0.33 1.08 40.16
N VAL A 618 0.67 0.92 39.29
CA VAL A 618 1.17 -0.38 38.88
C VAL A 618 2.68 -0.46 39.07
N ASN A 619 3.17 -1.59 39.58
CA ASN A 619 4.58 -1.84 39.85
C ASN A 619 5.00 -3.19 39.24
N LEU A 620 6.17 -3.22 38.62
CA LEU A 620 6.80 -4.41 38.07
C LEU A 620 8.12 -4.69 38.81
N ALA A 621 8.13 -5.75 39.63
CA ALA A 621 9.34 -6.32 40.21
C ALA A 621 9.87 -7.42 39.30
N ALA A 622 10.90 -7.12 38.53
CA ALA A 622 11.55 -8.03 37.59
C ALA A 622 12.99 -7.61 37.31
N ASN A 623 13.78 -8.51 36.70
CA ASN A 623 15.13 -8.20 36.23
C ASN A 623 15.10 -7.04 35.19
N PRO A 624 16.13 -6.19 35.09
CA PRO A 624 16.22 -5.12 34.10
C PRO A 624 15.97 -5.52 32.64
N GLN A 625 16.31 -6.76 32.28
CA GLN A 625 16.09 -7.34 30.94
C GLN A 625 14.63 -7.71 30.66
N VAL A 626 13.74 -7.59 31.65
CA VAL A 626 12.29 -7.65 31.48
C VAL A 626 11.79 -6.24 31.20
N LEU A 627 11.23 -6.04 30.01
CA LEU A 627 10.57 -4.80 29.62
C LEU A 627 9.06 -4.97 29.74
N TRP A 628 8.37 -3.84 29.78
CA TRP A 628 6.92 -3.81 29.82
C TRP A 628 6.34 -2.56 29.19
N SER A 629 5.15 -2.75 28.64
CA SER A 629 4.34 -1.73 28.00
C SER A 629 2.98 -1.66 28.70
N ILE A 630 2.38 -0.48 28.72
CA ILE A 630 1.03 -0.24 29.25
C ILE A 630 0.24 0.54 28.19
N TYR A 631 -0.82 -0.08 27.68
CA TYR A 631 -1.67 0.48 26.62
C TYR A 631 -3.07 0.78 27.12
N SER A 632 -3.64 1.88 26.62
CA SER A 632 -5.02 2.26 26.89
C SER A 632 -6.02 1.47 26.04
N PRO A 633 -7.29 1.34 26.47
CA PRO A 633 -8.32 0.61 25.74
C PRO A 633 -8.51 1.03 24.28
N THR A 634 -8.41 2.34 23.99
CA THR A 634 -8.55 2.86 22.61
C THR A 634 -7.22 3.00 21.87
N GLY A 635 -6.10 2.79 22.57
CA GLY A 635 -4.75 3.09 22.07
C GLY A 635 -4.41 4.58 21.97
N LYS A 636 -5.34 5.48 22.34
CA LYS A 636 -5.15 6.94 22.32
C LYS A 636 -4.07 7.41 23.29
N TYR A 637 -3.93 6.73 24.43
CA TYR A 637 -2.97 7.10 25.48
C TYR A 637 -1.89 6.01 25.60
N LEU A 638 -0.63 6.43 25.45
CA LEU A 638 0.53 5.58 25.66
C LEU A 638 1.13 5.88 27.03
N PHE A 639 1.06 4.91 27.95
CA PHE A 639 1.55 5.10 29.31
C PHE A 639 3.00 4.68 29.46
N LEU A 640 3.34 3.50 28.95
CA LEU A 640 4.69 2.96 28.85
C LEU A 640 4.81 2.11 27.57
N GLU A 641 5.97 2.15 26.93
CA GLU A 641 6.32 1.29 25.78
C GLU A 641 7.76 0.82 26.00
N ASP A 642 7.98 -0.49 25.93
CA ASP A 642 9.31 -1.13 26.08
C ASP A 642 10.14 -0.58 27.25
N SER A 643 9.47 -0.29 28.37
CA SER A 643 10.05 0.55 29.40
C SER A 643 10.93 -0.23 30.37
N GLN A 644 12.03 0.40 30.81
CA GLN A 644 12.81 -0.06 31.96
C GLN A 644 12.31 0.50 33.29
N LYS A 645 11.35 1.43 33.27
CA LYS A 645 10.70 1.94 34.49
C LYS A 645 10.09 0.76 35.26
N ARG A 646 9.97 0.85 36.58
CA ARG A 646 9.43 -0.24 37.43
C ARG A 646 8.10 0.09 38.07
N SER A 647 7.58 1.28 37.81
CA SER A 647 6.28 1.70 38.29
C SER A 647 5.67 2.76 37.37
N TRP A 648 4.35 2.80 37.33
CA TRP A 648 3.58 3.89 36.74
C TRP A 648 2.39 4.20 37.66
N SER A 649 2.01 5.46 37.76
CA SER A 649 0.85 5.90 38.53
C SER A 649 0.17 7.08 37.85
N GLY A 650 -1.16 7.09 37.83
CA GLY A 650 -1.92 8.20 37.24
C GLY A 650 -3.42 7.92 37.21
N GLU A 651 -4.18 8.97 36.94
CA GLU A 651 -5.62 8.90 36.72
C GLU A 651 -5.92 8.36 35.32
N LEU A 652 -6.90 7.47 35.22
CA LEU A 652 -7.26 6.82 33.97
C LEU A 652 -8.16 7.73 33.11
N PRO A 653 -7.78 8.04 31.87
CA PRO A 653 -8.53 8.97 31.01
C PRO A 653 -9.77 8.34 30.35
N GLU A 654 -9.90 7.01 30.35
CA GLU A 654 -10.99 6.30 29.68
C GLU A 654 -11.32 4.98 30.40
N SER A 655 -12.49 4.42 30.11
CA SER A 655 -12.91 3.12 30.63
C SER A 655 -12.63 2.03 29.60
N GLY A 656 -12.31 0.81 30.05
CA GLY A 656 -12.17 -0.37 29.21
C GLY A 656 -10.99 -1.26 29.62
N PHE A 657 -10.56 -2.11 28.68
CA PHE A 657 -9.45 -3.03 28.90
C PHE A 657 -8.08 -2.36 28.71
N TYR A 658 -7.40 -2.11 29.82
CA TYR A 658 -6.00 -1.71 29.82
C TYR A 658 -5.10 -2.93 29.66
N GLU A 659 -4.05 -2.80 28.88
CA GLU A 659 -3.13 -3.90 28.55
C GLU A 659 -1.78 -3.69 29.24
N PHE A 660 -1.26 -4.73 29.86
CA PHE A 660 0.07 -4.75 30.48
C PHE A 660 0.86 -5.88 29.83
N VAL A 661 1.82 -5.51 28.99
CA VAL A 661 2.64 -6.46 28.24
C VAL A 661 3.97 -6.59 28.97
N VAL A 662 4.41 -7.81 29.27
CA VAL A 662 5.69 -8.07 29.91
C VAL A 662 6.50 -9.01 29.03
N VAL A 663 7.69 -8.59 28.60
CA VAL A 663 8.55 -9.33 27.67
C VAL A 663 9.96 -9.49 28.22
N SER A 664 10.58 -10.65 27.96
CA SER A 664 11.98 -10.90 28.32
C SER A 664 12.88 -10.72 27.10
N ARG A 665 13.95 -9.93 27.23
CA ARG A 665 15.06 -9.88 26.26
C ARG A 665 16.22 -10.84 26.60
N SER A 666 16.04 -11.69 27.61
CA SER A 666 17.08 -12.63 28.06
C SER A 666 16.93 -14.01 27.45
N SER A 667 18.07 -14.69 27.24
CA SER A 667 18.12 -16.12 26.89
C SER A 667 17.89 -17.04 28.09
N GLN A 668 17.97 -16.50 29.30
CA GLN A 668 17.70 -17.24 30.53
C GLN A 668 16.27 -16.99 31.02
N PRO A 669 15.64 -17.95 31.72
CA PRO A 669 14.35 -17.73 32.35
C PRO A 669 14.41 -16.61 33.39
N LEU A 670 13.46 -15.67 33.34
CA LEU A 670 13.37 -14.54 34.26
C LEU A 670 12.01 -14.50 34.95
N SER A 671 12.01 -14.35 36.28
CA SER A 671 10.80 -14.17 37.07
C SER A 671 10.33 -12.71 37.02
N TYR A 672 9.01 -12.52 37.08
CA TYR A 672 8.38 -11.21 37.24
C TYR A 672 7.24 -11.26 38.24
N GLN A 673 6.97 -10.12 38.87
CA GLN A 673 5.80 -9.87 39.69
C GLN A 673 5.23 -8.49 39.34
N LEU A 674 4.00 -8.47 38.83
CA LEU A 674 3.24 -7.28 38.45
C LEU A 674 2.13 -7.07 39.47
N THR A 675 2.18 -5.92 40.16
CA THR A 675 1.19 -5.53 41.17
C THR A 675 0.43 -4.31 40.68
N LEU A 676 -0.89 -4.47 40.52
CA LEU A 676 -1.81 -3.42 40.08
C LEU A 676 -2.71 -3.02 41.26
N ASN A 677 -2.68 -1.74 41.65
CA ASN A 677 -3.60 -1.12 42.60
C ASN A 677 -4.48 -0.09 41.86
N VAL A 678 -5.78 -0.13 42.10
CA VAL A 678 -6.79 0.72 41.44
C VAL A 678 -7.76 1.24 42.49
N GLU A 679 -7.83 2.56 42.62
CA GLU A 679 -8.68 3.24 43.60
C GLU A 679 -9.76 4.05 42.86
N ASN A 680 -11.00 3.99 43.36
CA ASN A 680 -12.08 4.82 42.85
C ASN A 680 -11.91 6.27 43.36
N PRO A 681 -12.34 7.29 42.58
CA PRO A 681 -12.31 8.65 43.05
C PRO A 681 -13.15 8.78 44.33
N THR A 682 -12.62 9.47 45.33
CA THR A 682 -13.34 9.78 46.56
C THR A 682 -14.60 10.56 46.21
N PRO A 683 -15.81 10.15 46.66
CA PRO A 683 -17.01 10.93 46.38
C PRO A 683 -16.84 12.34 46.95
N THR A 684 -17.11 13.35 46.12
CA THR A 684 -17.15 14.74 46.56
C THR A 684 -18.10 14.84 47.75
N PRO A 685 -17.70 15.43 48.90
CA PRO A 685 -18.61 15.60 50.02
C PRO A 685 -19.84 16.38 49.53
N SER A 686 -21.02 15.81 49.76
CA SER A 686 -22.28 16.48 49.48
C SER A 686 -22.28 17.82 50.20
N PRO A 687 -22.62 18.94 49.56
CA PRO A 687 -22.64 20.24 50.24
C PRO A 687 -23.60 20.13 51.43
N THR A 688 -23.06 20.35 52.63
CA THR A 688 -23.87 20.56 53.84
C THR A 688 -24.83 21.71 53.54
N PRO A 689 -26.15 21.55 53.74
CA PRO A 689 -27.08 22.65 53.56
C PRO A 689 -26.66 23.79 54.50
N THR A 690 -26.28 24.92 53.91
CA THR A 690 -26.04 26.16 54.63
C THR A 690 -27.37 26.62 55.24
N ASP A 691 -27.43 26.71 56.57
CA ASP A 691 -28.56 27.30 57.27
C ASP A 691 -28.80 28.73 56.74
N THR A 692 -30.00 28.94 56.20
CA THR A 692 -30.48 30.25 55.77
C THR A 692 -30.52 31.20 56.99
N PRO A 693 -29.88 32.38 56.95
CA PRO A 693 -29.97 33.32 58.07
C PRO A 693 -31.39 33.90 58.13
N THR A 694 -31.97 33.85 59.33
CA THR A 694 -33.20 34.53 59.75
C THR A 694 -33.18 36.00 59.32
N SER A 695 -34.21 36.41 58.58
CA SER A 695 -34.44 37.80 58.17
C SER A 695 -34.71 38.71 59.37
N GLU A 696 -33.87 39.73 59.54
CA GLU A 696 -34.09 40.88 60.44
C GLU A 696 -35.09 41.88 59.79
N PRO A 697 -35.98 42.55 60.55
CA PRO A 697 -37.11 43.27 59.98
C PRO A 697 -36.74 44.65 59.39
N THR A 698 -37.31 44.93 58.21
CA THR A 698 -37.23 46.21 57.50
C THR A 698 -37.98 47.35 58.24
N PRO A 699 -37.43 48.58 58.32
CA PRO A 699 -38.13 49.71 58.93
C PRO A 699 -39.23 50.30 58.03
N THR A 700 -40.33 50.66 58.68
CA THR A 700 -41.55 51.29 58.15
C THR A 700 -41.31 52.67 57.54
N PRO A 701 -41.88 53.00 56.35
CA PRO A 701 -41.89 54.37 55.84
C PRO A 701 -43.10 55.18 56.38
N THR A 702 -42.81 56.41 56.80
CA THR A 702 -43.77 57.42 57.25
C THR A 702 -44.66 57.91 56.10
N SER A 703 -45.98 57.89 56.28
CA SER A 703 -46.97 58.50 55.39
C SER A 703 -47.20 59.98 55.73
N SER A 704 -47.05 60.87 54.75
CA SER A 704 -47.54 62.25 54.79
C SER A 704 -48.84 62.35 53.99
N ASP A 705 -49.95 62.58 54.69
CA ASP A 705 -51.26 62.92 54.12
C ASP A 705 -51.22 64.33 53.51
N THR A 706 -51.71 64.50 52.28
CA THR A 706 -52.41 65.73 51.87
C THR A 706 -53.40 65.43 50.72
N ALA A 707 -54.68 65.36 51.10
CA ALA A 707 -55.93 65.75 50.41
C ALA A 707 -56.15 65.51 48.89
N THR A 708 -57.14 64.64 48.63
CA THR A 708 -58.32 64.69 47.71
C THR A 708 -58.64 66.07 47.09
N PRO A 709 -59.34 66.21 45.91
CA PRO A 709 -60.38 65.29 45.41
C PRO A 709 -60.51 65.05 43.89
N THR A 710 -61.32 64.04 43.58
CA THR A 710 -61.92 63.61 42.30
C THR A 710 -62.82 64.70 41.67
N PRO A 711 -63.16 64.63 40.36
CA PRO A 711 -64.02 63.59 39.76
C PRO A 711 -63.37 62.71 38.69
#